data_AF-A0A6C0JBE8-F1
#
_entry.id   AF-A0A6C0JBE8-F1
#
_cell.length_a   1.000
_cell.length_b   1.000
_cell.length_c   1.000
_cell.angle_alpha   90.00
_cell.angle_beta   90.00
_cell.angle_gamma   90.00
#
_symmetry.space_group_name_H-M   'P 1'
#
loop_
_entity.id
_entity.type
_entity.pdbx_description
1 polymer ?
#
loop_
_entity_poly.entity_id
_entity_poly.type
_entity_poly.pdbx_seq_one_letter_code
_entity_poly.pdbx_strand_id
1 'polypeptide(L)'
;MDENNIKRVKSFLKINNIEAIQLKAFDFFCKHSIKKILEGKVIDTNDYKIIIKNVFLEPPELSITECLKTLSTYSSVLYANIDCYYKNNNNSKTYNTTVTMGEIPIMVGSCMCKVKPEDLRFKCYFIIKGLKKYVTAEERISFNSVFLLAKKKEFNFKMYVEFKSINNIKSSFIDIGLKNNKIMVYCPDIFQKELIGIYSFLLLFLSKDSIKKYNNTIFEKIDHKFHTKLAEIMVSNFDEEDIKDFSNEDAIKTTINDKFLIHMKGSSLQKKGKFIFYLLSVLYKGILNITSIDNRDHYGNKRIYNVCTFLSIELMHVFEKKFKKKCIKVFNETGQLSNEIILKNFEKCCDFTTSLKGCLTMNTWIGKITTNQNVSQIFDCFNELNYYDNISKINTPIKNENNKVKEARDFDLTQSDIMCPFSTPDGKKVGLIKHFSMQAHLSLDNSIVIDQMVRSMIGDRLNEDKHTPLFVNGNWLGSIDKDKIDETIAILLKLKTVYRLFDISIYYNHNNESILVHTDAGRIMYPIVLKPFEHTNIIHFKELLAGGYIAYMDKNEMEMYKMDEKDIFTRTISDKSKLPFDFLFPACLGYIGTMTPFSNHNQSPRNIYQCQMSKQAISGHTTVKDDKSNVNNILVHAQTPIVNTIFNTLEHTYINPTGFNVIMALMPFYGENQEDSLILNKSSVDRGLFLSERETTHTHILESDDILWSPIINPQKEFLKLVDGIVKVGSILEKNDVMICLKKFKVGPHDNNFEPYAALKHDSENSCRVKSVTFDKTSKNDIIIRVTVVEFLIPAIGDKFCLTDDHQVLTSNGWKGIADVTLDDEVCCMDASDETIVYEKPSEVVSFECENETLYEIDTQYISLMTTMNHRMFVKTNSKNSVYRFVDAQNCLHKRLKYKKNAKGGLKHTIDLDDIKYNDFFLQFLGIFMSEGWCCGGCIIISSCKDRIKKQLLVIERKLNWNFNKSTDHKWYVCKKRGPNNEVIDFFKNLSIGAINKSLPNYVFKLCKKKCIILLNALISGDGHISHGCHRYSTSSTKLKDDMQTLALHCGFSSNASIFKKKGTEYSIKSNINNRISVGTINADSWYISILKRIKEPLVNSYKIQDKLIENFSGKVYCLTTKTGLFYVRRHGKTVWSGNSSRHGKQKED
;
A
#
# COMPACT_ATOMS: atom_id res chain seq x y z
N MET A 1 31.92 10.95 -20.98
CA MET A 1 31.24 10.69 -22.27
C MET A 1 31.55 11.86 -23.19
N ASP A 2 31.71 11.62 -24.49
CA ASP A 2 31.89 12.68 -25.48
C ASP A 2 30.58 13.48 -25.70
N GLU A 3 30.70 14.75 -26.07
CA GLU A 3 29.58 15.69 -26.28
C GLU A 3 28.62 15.19 -27.36
N ASN A 4 29.16 14.58 -28.43
CA ASN A 4 28.35 13.99 -29.50
C ASN A 4 27.48 12.83 -29.01
N ASN A 5 27.98 11.99 -28.09
CA ASN A 5 27.18 10.93 -27.51
C ASN A 5 26.04 11.49 -26.65
N ILE A 6 26.26 12.59 -25.93
CA ILE A 6 25.20 13.28 -25.20
C ILE A 6 24.12 13.76 -26.16
N LYS A 7 24.50 14.40 -27.27
CA LYS A 7 23.54 14.88 -28.29
C LYS A 7 22.77 13.72 -28.93
N ARG A 8 23.41 12.58 -29.18
CA ARG A 8 22.73 11.35 -29.65
C ARG A 8 21.70 10.83 -28.65
N VAL A 9 22.05 10.76 -27.37
CA VAL A 9 21.13 10.32 -26.31
C VAL A 9 19.93 11.28 -26.21
N LYS A 10 20.16 12.59 -26.29
CA LYS A 10 19.06 13.56 -26.36
C LYS A 10 18.17 13.33 -27.59
N SER A 11 18.76 13.07 -28.76
CA SER A 11 18.00 12.75 -29.97
C SER A 11 17.24 11.42 -29.87
N PHE A 12 17.78 10.42 -29.17
CA PHE A 12 17.10 9.15 -28.91
C PHE A 12 15.86 9.37 -28.04
N LEU A 13 16.01 10.09 -26.91
CA LEU A 13 14.93 10.31 -25.96
C LEU A 13 13.77 11.15 -26.53
N LYS A 14 14.03 11.98 -27.55
CA LYS A 14 12.95 12.67 -28.30
C LYS A 14 12.01 11.70 -29.04
N ILE A 15 12.49 10.50 -29.37
CA ILE A 15 11.77 9.50 -30.19
C ILE A 15 11.31 8.32 -29.34
N ASN A 16 12.19 7.86 -28.44
CA ASN A 16 12.01 6.70 -27.58
C ASN A 16 12.12 7.15 -26.13
N ASN A 17 11.03 7.72 -25.62
CA ASN A 17 10.84 7.96 -24.19
C ASN A 17 9.88 6.93 -23.57
N ILE A 18 9.66 7.05 -22.27
CA ILE A 18 8.77 6.15 -21.51
C ILE A 18 7.33 6.21 -22.03
N GLU A 19 6.83 7.39 -22.43
CA GLU A 19 5.51 7.54 -23.02
C GLU A 19 5.38 6.72 -24.31
N ALA A 20 6.40 6.76 -25.17
CA ALA A 20 6.44 6.06 -26.44
C ALA A 20 6.28 4.54 -26.29
N ILE A 21 6.72 3.94 -25.18
CA ILE A 21 6.52 2.50 -24.91
C ILE A 21 5.02 2.17 -24.86
N GLN A 22 4.23 2.96 -24.13
CA GLN A 22 2.79 2.74 -23.99
C GLN A 22 2.01 3.18 -25.24
N LEU A 23 2.37 4.32 -25.83
CA LEU A 23 1.72 4.86 -27.02
C LEU A 23 1.90 3.93 -28.23
N LYS A 24 3.13 3.47 -28.50
CA LYS A 24 3.40 2.53 -29.60
C LYS A 24 2.66 1.20 -29.40
N ALA A 25 2.58 0.72 -28.16
CA ALA A 25 1.81 -0.49 -27.85
C ALA A 25 0.31 -0.29 -28.16
N PHE A 26 -0.29 0.80 -27.69
CA PHE A 26 -1.70 1.07 -27.95
C PHE A 26 -1.99 1.33 -29.44
N ASP A 27 -1.12 2.06 -30.14
CA ASP A 27 -1.22 2.29 -31.58
C ASP A 27 -1.15 0.97 -32.37
N PHE A 28 -0.26 0.06 -31.96
CA PHE A 28 -0.18 -1.28 -32.53
C PHE A 28 -1.46 -2.08 -32.29
N PHE A 29 -2.06 -1.96 -31.09
CA PHE A 29 -3.36 -2.57 -30.79
C PHE A 29 -4.44 -2.09 -31.76
N CYS A 30 -4.58 -0.78 -31.94
CA CYS A 30 -5.58 -0.17 -32.82
C CYS A 30 -5.39 -0.54 -34.29
N LYS A 31 -4.15 -0.47 -34.79
CA LYS A 31 -3.85 -0.65 -36.23
C LYS A 31 -3.76 -2.12 -36.65
N HIS A 32 -3.26 -2.99 -35.78
CA HIS A 32 -2.90 -4.37 -36.16
C HIS A 32 -3.60 -5.43 -35.30
N SER A 33 -3.57 -5.33 -33.97
CA SER A 33 -4.09 -6.42 -33.11
C SER A 33 -5.60 -6.63 -33.26
N ILE A 34 -6.39 -5.55 -33.34
CA ILE A 34 -7.85 -5.65 -33.55
C ILE A 34 -8.15 -6.39 -34.85
N LYS A 35 -7.47 -6.01 -35.94
CA LYS A 35 -7.61 -6.64 -37.26
C LYS A 35 -7.24 -8.12 -37.20
N LYS A 36 -6.08 -8.44 -36.62
CA LYS A 36 -5.60 -9.83 -36.44
C LYS A 36 -6.59 -10.69 -35.65
N ILE A 37 -7.33 -10.10 -34.70
CA ILE A 37 -8.31 -10.81 -33.87
C ILE A 37 -9.65 -11.01 -34.59
N LEU A 38 -10.12 -10.02 -35.34
CA LEU A 38 -11.48 -9.98 -35.86
C LEU A 38 -11.60 -10.26 -37.37
N GLU A 39 -10.68 -9.78 -38.20
CA GLU A 39 -10.71 -9.96 -39.66
C GLU A 39 -10.48 -11.42 -40.05
N GLY A 40 -11.17 -11.86 -41.11
CA GLY A 40 -11.11 -13.23 -41.63
C GLY A 40 -11.80 -14.27 -40.73
N LYS A 41 -12.42 -13.87 -39.62
CA LYS A 41 -13.13 -14.81 -38.75
C LYS A 41 -14.46 -15.21 -39.35
N VAL A 42 -14.71 -16.52 -39.33
CA VAL A 42 -15.96 -17.12 -39.80
C VAL A 42 -16.80 -17.54 -38.61
N ILE A 43 -18.06 -17.10 -38.60
CA ILE A 43 -19.10 -17.53 -37.67
C ILE A 43 -20.08 -18.36 -38.48
N ASP A 44 -20.09 -19.67 -38.22
CA ASP A 44 -20.96 -20.60 -38.93
C ASP A 44 -22.15 -20.93 -38.03
N THR A 45 -23.36 -20.74 -38.57
CA THR A 45 -24.62 -21.07 -37.93
C THR A 45 -25.33 -22.16 -38.73
N ASN A 46 -26.52 -22.59 -38.29
CA ASN A 46 -27.27 -23.64 -38.98
C ASN A 46 -27.61 -23.20 -40.41
N ASP A 47 -28.14 -21.98 -40.53
CA ASP A 47 -28.69 -21.48 -41.80
C ASP A 47 -27.78 -20.44 -42.46
N TYR A 48 -26.76 -19.92 -41.77
CA TYR A 48 -25.93 -18.82 -42.26
C TYR A 48 -24.44 -19.05 -42.06
N LYS A 49 -23.63 -18.46 -42.95
CA LYS A 49 -22.18 -18.32 -42.80
C LYS A 49 -21.85 -16.84 -42.83
N ILE A 50 -21.26 -16.34 -41.76
CA ILE A 50 -20.91 -14.93 -41.58
C ILE A 50 -19.39 -14.79 -41.62
N ILE A 51 -18.88 -13.88 -42.45
CA ILE A 51 -17.45 -13.60 -42.59
C ILE A 51 -17.19 -12.13 -42.29
N ILE A 52 -16.32 -11.86 -41.32
CA ILE A 52 -15.84 -10.51 -41.02
C ILE A 52 -14.66 -10.21 -41.94
N LYS A 53 -14.75 -9.15 -42.75
CA LYS A 53 -13.74 -8.80 -43.74
C LYS A 53 -12.79 -7.68 -43.32
N ASN A 54 -13.29 -6.45 -43.32
CA ASN A 54 -12.49 -5.25 -43.07
C ASN A 54 -12.97 -4.60 -41.78
N VAL A 55 -12.07 -4.42 -40.82
CA VAL A 55 -12.36 -3.85 -39.52
C VAL A 55 -11.57 -2.55 -39.36
N PHE A 56 -12.25 -1.48 -39.00
CA PHE A 56 -11.63 -0.17 -38.85
C PHE A 56 -12.27 0.64 -37.72
N LEU A 57 -11.50 1.59 -37.19
CA LEU A 57 -11.91 2.52 -36.16
C LEU A 57 -12.03 3.92 -36.76
N GLU A 58 -13.06 4.66 -36.37
CA GLU A 58 -13.20 6.07 -36.70
C GLU A 58 -12.53 6.96 -35.65
N PRO A 59 -12.14 8.21 -35.96
CA PRO A 59 -11.65 9.13 -34.93
C PRO A 59 -12.76 9.40 -33.88
N PRO A 60 -12.40 9.59 -32.59
CA PRO A 60 -13.37 9.97 -31.57
C PRO A 60 -14.14 11.24 -31.93
N GLU A 61 -15.47 11.20 -31.78
CA GLU A 61 -16.34 12.34 -32.07
C GLU A 61 -16.09 13.49 -31.07
N LEU A 62 -16.18 13.17 -29.78
CA LEU A 62 -16.03 14.10 -28.67
C LEU A 62 -14.57 14.50 -28.45
N SER A 63 -14.34 15.74 -28.05
CA SER A 63 -13.03 16.21 -27.58
C SER A 63 -12.73 15.72 -26.15
N ILE A 64 -11.43 15.69 -25.80
CA ILE A 64 -10.95 15.35 -24.46
C ILE A 64 -11.61 16.25 -23.39
N THR A 65 -11.67 17.56 -23.66
CA THR A 65 -12.26 18.54 -22.75
C THR A 65 -13.76 18.35 -22.56
N GLU A 66 -14.49 18.01 -23.62
CA GLU A 66 -15.93 17.69 -23.53
C GLU A 66 -16.15 16.42 -22.73
N CYS A 67 -15.32 15.38 -22.90
CA CYS A 67 -15.46 14.16 -22.13
C CYS A 67 -15.27 14.37 -20.62
N LEU A 68 -14.30 15.20 -20.23
CA LEU A 68 -14.08 15.55 -18.82
C LEU A 68 -15.24 16.40 -18.27
N LYS A 69 -15.72 17.39 -19.04
CA LYS A 69 -16.84 18.25 -18.64
C LYS A 69 -18.15 17.47 -18.49
N THR A 70 -18.49 16.63 -19.45
CA THR A 70 -19.76 15.90 -19.54
C THR A 70 -19.77 14.56 -18.80
N LEU A 71 -18.65 14.18 -18.17
CA LEU A 71 -18.45 12.87 -17.53
C LEU A 71 -18.70 11.71 -18.51
N SER A 72 -18.37 11.89 -19.79
CA SER A 72 -18.47 10.86 -20.81
C SER A 72 -17.17 10.06 -20.97
N THR A 73 -17.18 9.05 -21.84
CA THR A 73 -16.00 8.22 -22.12
C THR A 73 -15.41 8.66 -23.44
N TYR A 74 -14.09 8.84 -23.48
CA TYR A 74 -13.37 9.15 -24.70
C TYR A 74 -13.12 7.85 -25.48
N SER A 75 -13.97 7.60 -26.48
CA SER A 75 -13.97 6.36 -27.26
C SER A 75 -14.20 6.61 -28.75
N SER A 76 -13.83 5.62 -29.54
CA SER A 76 -13.98 5.55 -30.99
C SER A 76 -14.93 4.40 -31.34
N VAL A 77 -15.74 4.57 -32.39
CA VAL A 77 -16.63 3.52 -32.89
C VAL A 77 -15.85 2.53 -33.76
N LEU A 78 -16.04 1.24 -33.50
CA LEU A 78 -15.48 0.13 -34.26
C LEU A 78 -16.48 -0.35 -35.31
N TYR A 79 -16.08 -0.31 -36.57
CA TYR A 79 -16.86 -0.80 -37.71
C TYR A 79 -16.27 -2.09 -38.28
N ALA A 80 -17.14 -2.93 -38.84
CA ALA A 80 -16.75 -4.12 -39.56
C ALA A 80 -17.62 -4.33 -40.80
N ASN A 81 -16.98 -4.57 -41.95
CA ASN A 81 -17.66 -5.04 -43.15
C ASN A 81 -17.89 -6.55 -43.04
N ILE A 82 -19.13 -6.98 -43.23
CA ILE A 82 -19.54 -8.37 -43.07
C ILE A 82 -20.19 -8.87 -44.35
N ASP A 83 -19.80 -10.08 -44.73
CA ASP A 83 -20.49 -10.88 -45.73
C ASP A 83 -21.31 -11.95 -45.01
N CYS A 84 -22.62 -11.97 -45.24
CA CYS A 84 -23.51 -13.01 -44.76
C CYS A 84 -24.02 -13.87 -45.93
N TYR A 85 -23.76 -15.17 -45.88
CA TYR A 85 -24.21 -16.15 -46.86
C TYR A 85 -25.33 -17.00 -46.25
N TYR A 86 -26.44 -17.13 -46.96
CA TYR A 86 -27.51 -18.05 -46.58
C TYR A 86 -27.24 -19.46 -47.15
N LYS A 87 -27.28 -20.48 -46.30
CA LYS A 87 -27.13 -21.90 -46.69
C LYS A 87 -28.49 -22.43 -47.12
N ASN A 88 -28.90 -22.19 -48.36
CA ASN A 88 -30.06 -22.88 -48.93
C ASN A 88 -29.75 -23.39 -50.34
N ASN A 89 -30.11 -24.64 -50.61
CA ASN A 89 -29.77 -25.34 -51.85
C ASN A 89 -30.35 -24.59 -53.05
N ASN A 90 -29.47 -24.17 -53.96
CA ASN A 90 -29.68 -23.56 -55.28
C ASN A 90 -29.87 -22.02 -55.41
N ASN A 91 -29.82 -21.21 -54.35
CA ASN A 91 -29.72 -19.74 -54.49
C ASN A 91 -28.99 -19.09 -53.30
N SER A 92 -27.67 -18.87 -53.44
CA SER A 92 -26.88 -18.16 -52.42
C SER A 92 -27.12 -16.65 -52.52
N LYS A 93 -28.01 -16.09 -51.70
CA LYS A 93 -28.08 -14.63 -51.49
C LYS A 93 -26.92 -14.20 -50.61
N THR A 94 -26.15 -13.22 -51.08
CA THR A 94 -25.07 -12.57 -50.33
C THR A 94 -25.53 -11.20 -49.86
N TYR A 95 -25.35 -10.93 -48.57
CA TYR A 95 -25.60 -9.62 -47.99
C TYR A 95 -24.28 -9.03 -47.53
N ASN A 96 -23.93 -7.88 -48.11
CA ASN A 96 -22.74 -7.11 -47.75
C ASN A 96 -23.21 -5.86 -47.02
N THR A 97 -22.85 -5.73 -45.74
CA THR A 97 -23.21 -4.58 -44.92
C THR A 97 -22.09 -4.21 -43.96
N THR A 98 -22.05 -2.94 -43.58
CA THR A 98 -21.13 -2.42 -42.56
C THR A 98 -21.88 -2.36 -41.24
N VAL A 99 -21.39 -3.07 -40.22
CA VAL A 99 -22.00 -3.09 -38.89
C VAL A 99 -21.13 -2.38 -37.87
N THR A 100 -21.77 -1.78 -36.86
CA THR A 100 -21.09 -1.29 -35.66
C THR A 100 -20.83 -2.45 -34.71
N MET A 101 -19.55 -2.67 -34.38
CA MET A 101 -19.12 -3.68 -33.41
C MET A 101 -19.06 -3.11 -31.97
N GLY A 102 -19.29 -1.80 -31.78
CA GLY A 102 -19.26 -1.13 -30.47
C GLY A 102 -18.22 -0.02 -30.42
N GLU A 103 -17.84 0.38 -29.22
CA GLU A 103 -16.92 1.49 -28.96
C GLU A 103 -15.68 1.02 -28.19
N ILE A 104 -14.51 1.47 -28.64
CA ILE A 104 -13.22 1.21 -27.99
C ILE A 104 -12.74 2.48 -27.29
N PRO A 105 -12.44 2.45 -25.98
CA PRO A 105 -11.79 3.57 -25.29
C PRO A 105 -10.44 3.89 -25.94
N ILE A 106 -10.22 5.17 -26.28
CA ILE A 106 -8.98 5.62 -26.93
C ILE A 106 -8.02 6.21 -25.90
N MET A 107 -6.75 5.85 -26.00
CA MET A 107 -5.69 6.40 -25.17
C MET A 107 -5.35 7.83 -25.61
N VAL A 108 -5.28 8.76 -24.68
CA VAL A 108 -4.87 10.14 -24.93
C VAL A 108 -3.40 10.21 -25.33
N GLY A 109 -3.12 10.92 -26.42
CA GLY A 109 -1.78 10.99 -27.04
C GLY A 109 -1.47 9.87 -28.03
N SER A 110 -2.38 8.91 -28.24
CA SER A 110 -2.26 7.89 -29.30
C SER A 110 -2.48 8.47 -30.70
N CYS A 111 -2.16 7.72 -31.75
CA CYS A 111 -2.39 8.14 -33.13
C CYS A 111 -3.89 8.32 -33.49
N MET A 112 -4.79 7.67 -32.74
CA MET A 112 -6.25 7.83 -32.88
C MET A 112 -6.79 9.00 -32.04
N CYS A 113 -5.94 9.68 -31.28
CA CYS A 113 -6.34 10.84 -30.51
C CYS A 113 -6.60 12.04 -31.43
N LYS A 114 -7.68 12.79 -31.18
CA LYS A 114 -8.06 13.97 -31.96
C LYS A 114 -7.05 15.12 -31.80
N VAL A 115 -6.38 15.17 -30.64
CA VAL A 115 -5.35 16.17 -30.31
C VAL A 115 -3.98 15.56 -30.58
N LYS A 116 -3.09 16.36 -31.21
CA LYS A 116 -1.73 15.89 -31.47
C LYS A 116 -0.97 15.67 -30.17
N PRO A 117 -0.08 14.66 -30.11
CA PRO A 117 0.70 14.39 -28.90
C PRO A 117 1.58 15.55 -28.44
N GLU A 118 1.97 16.45 -29.34
CA GLU A 118 2.84 17.61 -29.03
C GLU A 118 2.09 18.70 -28.22
N ASP A 119 0.76 18.79 -28.39
CA ASP A 119 -0.10 19.76 -27.72
C ASP A 119 -0.56 19.27 -26.33
N LEU A 120 -0.25 18.02 -25.99
CA LEU A 120 -0.68 17.38 -24.74
C LEU A 120 0.47 17.33 -23.73
N ARG A 121 0.22 17.84 -22.52
CA ARG A 121 1.20 17.78 -21.43
C ARG A 121 1.31 16.38 -20.84
N PHE A 122 0.18 15.77 -20.50
CA PHE A 122 0.11 14.40 -20.01
C PHE A 122 -0.55 13.49 -21.04
N LYS A 123 -0.05 12.26 -21.14
CA LYS A 123 -0.47 11.25 -22.14
C LYS A 123 -0.58 9.87 -21.50
N CYS A 124 -0.92 8.85 -22.29
CA CYS A 124 -0.93 7.45 -21.84
C CYS A 124 -2.01 7.13 -20.79
N TYR A 125 -3.13 7.86 -20.82
CA TYR A 125 -4.30 7.59 -19.99
C TYR A 125 -5.57 7.49 -20.84
N PHE A 126 -6.60 6.87 -20.29
CA PHE A 126 -7.94 6.74 -20.82
C PHE A 126 -8.91 7.62 -20.03
N ILE A 127 -9.93 8.16 -20.68
CA ILE A 127 -11.01 8.87 -19.98
C ILE A 127 -12.25 7.99 -20.02
N ILE A 128 -12.70 7.53 -18.86
CA ILE A 128 -13.90 6.70 -18.75
C ILE A 128 -14.85 7.31 -17.73
N LYS A 129 -16.04 7.71 -18.19
CA LYS A 129 -17.02 8.44 -17.39
C LYS A 129 -16.41 9.68 -16.70
N GLY A 130 -15.62 10.46 -17.43
CA GLY A 130 -14.90 11.64 -16.93
C GLY A 130 -13.68 11.35 -16.06
N LEU A 131 -13.40 10.09 -15.68
CA LEU A 131 -12.25 9.74 -14.86
C LEU A 131 -11.04 9.37 -15.72
N LYS A 132 -9.89 9.98 -15.43
CA LYS A 132 -8.60 9.62 -16.04
C LYS A 132 -8.10 8.31 -15.42
N LYS A 133 -7.73 7.32 -16.24
CA LYS A 133 -7.22 6.02 -15.83
C LYS A 133 -6.01 5.60 -16.64
N TYR A 134 -5.07 4.89 -16.03
CA TYR A 134 -3.92 4.34 -16.74
C TYR A 134 -3.79 2.84 -16.49
N VAL A 135 -3.11 2.15 -17.41
CA VAL A 135 -2.86 0.70 -17.35
C VAL A 135 -1.40 0.48 -17.01
N THR A 136 -1.13 -0.18 -15.88
CA THR A 136 0.23 -0.58 -15.49
C THR A 136 0.67 -1.81 -16.25
N ALA A 137 1.96 -1.90 -16.54
CA ALA A 137 2.55 -3.11 -17.10
C ALA A 137 2.71 -4.20 -16.03
N GLU A 138 2.74 -5.47 -16.44
CA GLU A 138 2.93 -6.62 -15.55
C GLU A 138 4.00 -7.55 -16.11
N GLU A 139 4.93 -8.02 -15.29
CA GLU A 139 5.91 -9.03 -15.72
C GLU A 139 5.39 -10.44 -15.51
N ARG A 140 5.63 -11.31 -16.49
CA ARG A 140 5.24 -12.72 -16.48
C ARG A 140 6.35 -13.59 -17.05
N ILE A 141 6.38 -14.86 -16.64
CA ILE A 141 7.30 -15.84 -17.22
C ILE A 141 6.94 -16.07 -18.69
N SER A 142 7.96 -16.20 -19.55
CA SER A 142 7.76 -16.49 -20.96
C SER A 142 7.08 -17.84 -21.17
N PHE A 143 6.13 -17.87 -22.09
CA PHE A 143 5.55 -19.11 -22.57
C PHE A 143 6.39 -19.68 -23.72
N ASN A 144 6.10 -20.92 -24.12
CA ASN A 144 6.78 -21.64 -25.19
C ASN A 144 8.32 -21.70 -25.00
N SER A 145 8.78 -21.64 -23.75
CA SER A 145 10.19 -21.71 -23.35
C SER A 145 10.40 -22.95 -22.49
N VAL A 146 11.54 -23.60 -22.64
CA VAL A 146 11.91 -24.80 -21.88
C VAL A 146 12.67 -24.38 -20.62
N PHE A 147 12.25 -24.89 -19.47
CA PHE A 147 12.89 -24.63 -18.18
C PHE A 147 13.33 -25.92 -17.51
N LEU A 148 14.64 -26.07 -17.28
CA LEU A 148 15.21 -27.10 -16.43
C LEU A 148 15.22 -26.61 -14.97
N LEU A 149 14.45 -27.26 -14.10
CA LEU A 149 14.23 -26.84 -12.72
C LEU A 149 14.56 -27.95 -11.72
N ALA A 150 14.98 -27.55 -10.51
CA ALA A 150 15.21 -28.48 -9.41
C ALA A 150 13.99 -28.61 -8.51
N LYS A 151 13.81 -29.82 -7.94
CA LYS A 151 12.91 -30.12 -6.80
C LYS A 151 11.46 -29.62 -6.97
N LYS A 152 10.57 -30.48 -7.47
CA LYS A 152 9.11 -30.24 -7.45
C LYS A 152 8.45 -31.02 -6.32
N LYS A 153 8.10 -30.33 -5.22
CA LYS A 153 7.51 -30.95 -4.02
C LYS A 153 6.20 -31.68 -4.29
N GLU A 154 5.36 -31.15 -5.18
CA GLU A 154 4.04 -31.73 -5.48
C GLU A 154 4.13 -33.16 -6.06
N PHE A 155 5.17 -33.44 -6.86
CA PHE A 155 5.36 -34.73 -7.53
C PHE A 155 6.57 -35.52 -7.02
N ASN A 156 7.30 -34.99 -6.03
CA ASN A 156 8.59 -35.51 -5.56
C ASN A 156 9.64 -35.69 -6.67
N PHE A 157 9.66 -34.79 -7.66
CA PHE A 157 10.71 -34.80 -8.67
C PHE A 157 12.00 -34.26 -8.10
N LYS A 158 13.11 -34.99 -8.29
CA LYS A 158 14.46 -34.52 -7.94
C LYS A 158 14.88 -33.37 -8.86
N MET A 159 14.61 -33.54 -10.15
CA MET A 159 14.83 -32.58 -11.23
C MET A 159 13.74 -32.78 -12.28
N TYR A 160 13.32 -31.71 -12.95
CA TYR A 160 12.27 -31.77 -13.95
C TYR A 160 12.43 -30.68 -15.00
N VAL A 161 11.88 -30.92 -16.17
CA VAL A 161 11.71 -29.94 -17.24
C VAL A 161 10.26 -29.49 -17.24
N GLU A 162 10.04 -28.18 -17.12
CA GLU A 162 8.74 -27.53 -17.21
C GLU A 162 8.59 -26.87 -18.59
N PHE A 163 7.45 -27.12 -19.26
CA PHE A 163 7.10 -26.43 -20.50
C PHE A 163 5.64 -25.99 -20.49
N LYS A 164 5.43 -24.68 -20.58
CA LYS A 164 4.11 -24.05 -20.69
C LYS A 164 3.89 -23.58 -22.12
N SER A 165 2.98 -24.25 -22.83
CA SER A 165 2.62 -23.83 -24.17
C SER A 165 1.48 -22.81 -24.12
N ILE A 166 1.51 -21.81 -24.99
CA ILE A 166 0.40 -20.89 -25.22
C ILE A 166 0.14 -20.70 -26.71
N ASN A 167 -1.14 -20.60 -27.07
CA ASN A 167 -1.59 -20.11 -28.36
C ASN A 167 -2.81 -19.23 -28.14
N ASN A 168 -2.71 -17.96 -28.50
CA ASN A 168 -3.79 -16.97 -28.44
C ASN A 168 -4.39 -16.79 -27.02
N ILE A 169 -5.32 -17.65 -26.60
CA ILE A 169 -5.97 -17.64 -25.26
C ILE A 169 -5.74 -18.94 -24.48
N LYS A 170 -5.49 -20.05 -25.18
CA LYS A 170 -5.39 -21.37 -24.53
C LYS A 170 -3.95 -21.63 -24.16
N SER A 171 -3.75 -22.18 -22.97
CA SER A 171 -2.47 -22.69 -22.51
C SER A 171 -2.55 -24.19 -22.28
N SER A 172 -1.46 -24.89 -22.53
CA SER A 172 -1.27 -26.29 -22.11
C SER A 172 -0.01 -26.42 -21.28
N PHE A 173 0.07 -27.49 -20.49
CA PHE A 173 1.15 -27.67 -19.53
C PHE A 173 1.72 -29.09 -19.57
N ILE A 174 3.05 -29.21 -19.50
CA ILE A 174 3.74 -30.49 -19.34
C ILE A 174 4.94 -30.33 -18.39
N ASP A 175 5.07 -31.27 -17.46
CA ASP A 175 6.31 -31.50 -16.72
C ASP A 175 6.84 -32.91 -17.03
N ILE A 176 8.15 -33.03 -17.20
CA ILE A 176 8.85 -34.32 -17.30
C ILE A 176 9.91 -34.35 -16.20
N GLY A 177 9.85 -35.30 -15.28
CA GLY A 177 10.74 -35.29 -14.11
C GLY A 177 11.17 -36.67 -13.63
N LEU A 178 12.28 -36.70 -12.91
CA LEU A 178 12.86 -37.90 -12.33
C LEU A 178 12.31 -38.16 -10.91
N LYS A 179 11.68 -39.31 -10.72
CA LYS A 179 11.12 -39.82 -9.45
C LYS A 179 11.61 -41.26 -9.21
N ASN A 180 12.38 -41.49 -8.15
CA ASN A 180 12.89 -42.83 -7.79
C ASN A 180 13.53 -43.60 -8.97
N ASN A 181 14.43 -42.94 -9.72
CA ASN A 181 15.07 -43.45 -10.95
C ASN A 181 14.12 -43.77 -12.13
N LYS A 182 12.82 -43.46 -12.02
CA LYS A 182 11.86 -43.48 -13.13
C LYS A 182 11.54 -42.06 -13.61
N ILE A 183 11.42 -41.86 -14.91
CA ILE A 183 11.05 -40.62 -15.57
C ILE A 183 9.53 -40.64 -15.76
N MET A 184 8.88 -39.67 -15.12
CA MET A 184 7.43 -39.54 -15.12
C MET A 184 7.02 -38.23 -15.80
N VAL A 185 5.88 -38.27 -16.48
CA VAL A 185 5.27 -37.15 -17.16
C VAL A 185 3.99 -36.74 -16.43
N TYR A 186 3.85 -35.44 -16.20
CA TYR A 186 2.61 -34.83 -15.73
C TYR A 186 2.03 -33.96 -16.85
N CYS A 187 0.84 -34.32 -17.33
CA CYS A 187 0.13 -33.59 -18.37
C CYS A 187 -1.38 -33.53 -18.05
N PRO A 188 -1.85 -32.47 -17.37
CA PRO A 188 -3.21 -32.41 -16.86
C PRO A 188 -4.28 -32.34 -17.97
N ASP A 189 -3.92 -31.82 -19.15
CA ASP A 189 -4.82 -31.69 -20.29
C ASP A 189 -5.26 -33.05 -20.87
N ILE A 190 -4.48 -34.10 -20.62
CA ILE A 190 -4.75 -35.48 -21.09
C ILE A 190 -5.19 -36.36 -19.92
N PHE A 191 -4.51 -36.28 -18.75
CA PHE A 191 -4.66 -37.26 -17.67
C PHE A 191 -5.26 -36.72 -16.36
N GLN A 192 -5.82 -35.51 -16.34
CA GLN A 192 -6.60 -34.93 -15.23
C GLN A 192 -6.00 -35.07 -13.81
N LYS A 193 -4.67 -35.28 -13.68
CA LYS A 193 -3.78 -35.30 -12.49
C LYS A 193 -2.93 -36.58 -12.29
N GLU A 194 -3.01 -37.59 -13.15
CA GLU A 194 -2.12 -38.77 -13.02
C GLU A 194 -0.71 -38.53 -13.58
N LEU A 195 0.28 -39.19 -12.97
CA LEU A 195 1.64 -39.31 -13.50
C LEU A 195 1.75 -40.57 -14.36
N ILE A 196 2.38 -40.46 -15.53
CA ILE A 196 2.55 -41.57 -16.46
C ILE A 196 4.03 -41.75 -16.78
N GLY A 197 4.49 -42.99 -16.95
CA GLY A 197 5.86 -43.29 -17.36
C GLY A 197 6.16 -42.71 -18.75
N ILE A 198 7.39 -42.24 -18.96
CA ILE A 198 7.78 -41.57 -20.22
C ILE A 198 7.57 -42.47 -21.44
N TYR A 199 7.84 -43.77 -21.33
CA TYR A 199 7.69 -44.72 -22.44
C TYR A 199 6.23 -44.89 -22.85
N SER A 200 5.33 -45.15 -21.90
CA SER A 200 3.88 -45.25 -22.16
C SER A 200 3.32 -43.94 -22.71
N PHE A 201 3.86 -42.79 -22.30
CA PHE A 201 3.46 -41.49 -22.84
C PHE A 201 3.94 -41.28 -24.29
N LEU A 202 5.17 -41.69 -24.64
CA LEU A 202 5.74 -41.55 -25.99
C LEU A 202 5.03 -42.44 -27.03
N LEU A 203 4.49 -43.60 -26.62
CA LEU A 203 3.70 -44.48 -27.50
C LEU A 203 2.45 -43.80 -28.08
N LEU A 204 1.96 -42.73 -27.45
CA LEU A 204 0.85 -41.93 -28.00
C LEU A 204 1.23 -41.13 -29.25
N PHE A 205 2.53 -41.00 -29.55
CA PHE A 205 3.05 -40.13 -30.62
C PHE A 205 3.91 -40.88 -31.64
N LEU A 206 4.63 -41.91 -31.23
CA LEU A 206 5.68 -42.57 -32.01
C LEU A 206 5.58 -44.10 -31.92
N SER A 207 6.05 -44.79 -32.96
CA SER A 207 6.18 -46.26 -32.94
C SER A 207 7.32 -46.71 -32.02
N LYS A 208 7.27 -47.96 -31.54
CA LYS A 208 8.33 -48.57 -30.71
C LYS A 208 9.73 -48.42 -31.34
N ASP A 209 9.86 -48.66 -32.64
CA ASP A 209 11.13 -48.55 -33.36
C ASP A 209 11.65 -47.11 -33.41
N SER A 210 10.74 -46.15 -33.60
CA SER A 210 11.09 -44.73 -33.59
C SER A 210 11.60 -44.29 -32.22
N ILE A 211 10.95 -44.75 -31.13
CA ILE A 211 11.35 -44.44 -29.75
C ILE A 211 12.78 -44.96 -29.49
N LYS A 212 13.07 -46.21 -29.88
CA LYS A 212 14.42 -46.80 -29.74
C LYS A 212 15.46 -46.00 -30.53
N LYS A 213 15.17 -45.66 -31.80
CA LYS A 213 16.05 -44.87 -32.66
C LYS A 213 16.41 -43.52 -32.01
N TYR A 214 15.41 -42.72 -31.62
CA TYR A 214 15.67 -41.40 -31.05
C TYR A 214 16.37 -41.45 -29.69
N ASN A 215 16.05 -42.46 -28.86
CA ASN A 215 16.70 -42.63 -27.57
C ASN A 215 18.20 -42.96 -27.76
N ASN A 216 18.55 -43.85 -28.69
CA ASN A 216 19.94 -44.15 -29.04
C ASN A 216 20.67 -42.91 -29.56
N THR A 217 20.01 -42.08 -30.38
CA THR A 217 20.61 -40.82 -30.85
C THR A 217 20.90 -39.85 -29.71
N ILE A 218 20.10 -39.83 -28.64
CA ILE A 218 20.40 -39.02 -27.45
C ILE A 218 21.57 -39.62 -26.67
N PHE A 219 21.61 -40.96 -26.54
CA PHE A 219 22.69 -41.68 -25.89
C PHE A 219 24.05 -41.39 -26.53
N GLU A 220 24.14 -41.51 -27.86
CA GLU A 220 25.36 -41.25 -28.65
C GLU A 220 25.86 -39.80 -28.53
N LYS A 221 24.98 -38.84 -28.27
CA LYS A 221 25.33 -37.42 -28.12
C LYS A 221 25.97 -37.09 -26.78
N ILE A 222 25.84 -37.95 -25.78
CA ILE A 222 26.33 -37.70 -24.44
C ILE A 222 27.76 -38.23 -24.31
N ASP A 223 28.62 -37.45 -23.66
CA ASP A 223 30.03 -37.79 -23.46
C ASP A 223 30.19 -39.20 -22.85
N HIS A 224 31.13 -39.98 -23.38
CA HIS A 224 31.40 -41.36 -23.02
C HIS A 224 31.52 -41.59 -21.52
N LYS A 225 32.04 -40.60 -20.79
CA LYS A 225 32.18 -40.64 -19.33
C LYS A 225 30.86 -40.84 -18.57
N PHE A 226 29.73 -40.43 -19.15
CA PHE A 226 28.42 -40.47 -18.48
C PHE A 226 27.53 -41.63 -18.93
N HIS A 227 27.97 -42.47 -19.88
CA HIS A 227 27.15 -43.54 -20.44
C HIS A 227 26.65 -44.55 -19.40
N THR A 228 27.47 -44.94 -18.42
CA THR A 228 27.06 -45.93 -17.39
C THR A 228 25.85 -45.45 -16.60
N LYS A 229 25.91 -44.23 -16.08
CA LYS A 229 24.82 -43.60 -15.34
C LYS A 229 23.57 -43.40 -16.20
N LEU A 230 23.74 -43.11 -17.48
CA LEU A 230 22.61 -42.92 -18.39
C LEU A 230 21.98 -44.25 -18.80
N ALA A 231 22.79 -45.30 -19.00
CA ALA A 231 22.33 -46.65 -19.30
C ALA A 231 21.43 -47.18 -18.17
N GLU A 232 21.81 -46.98 -16.90
CA GLU A 232 20.97 -47.32 -15.75
C GLU A 232 19.58 -46.66 -15.81
N ILE A 233 19.53 -45.37 -16.17
CA ILE A 233 18.27 -44.63 -16.30
C ILE A 233 17.48 -45.10 -17.52
N MET A 234 18.14 -45.50 -18.60
CA MET A 234 17.45 -46.01 -19.79
C MET A 234 16.78 -47.35 -19.52
N VAL A 235 17.50 -48.29 -18.91
CA VAL A 235 16.97 -49.62 -18.53
C VAL A 235 15.73 -49.45 -17.64
N SER A 236 15.80 -48.60 -16.62
CA SER A 236 14.67 -48.41 -15.70
C SER A 236 13.41 -47.78 -16.32
N ASN A 237 13.48 -47.21 -17.53
CA ASN A 237 12.40 -46.40 -18.11
C ASN A 237 11.88 -46.86 -19.48
N PHE A 238 12.64 -47.66 -20.21
CA PHE A 238 12.30 -48.08 -21.59
C PHE A 238 12.14 -49.60 -21.74
N ASP A 239 12.12 -50.36 -20.64
CA ASP A 239 11.78 -51.78 -20.62
C ASP A 239 10.25 -52.00 -20.78
N GLU A 240 9.85 -53.14 -21.36
CA GLU A 240 8.48 -53.39 -21.87
C GLU A 240 7.39 -53.60 -20.78
N GLU A 241 7.70 -53.47 -19.49
CA GLU A 241 6.80 -53.89 -18.39
C GLU A 241 5.72 -52.85 -17.99
N ASP A 242 5.88 -51.56 -18.32
CA ASP A 242 4.97 -50.48 -17.89
C ASP A 242 3.95 -50.06 -18.99
N ILE A 243 3.21 -51.01 -19.58
CA ILE A 243 2.17 -50.72 -20.60
C ILE A 243 0.80 -50.52 -19.92
N LYS A 244 0.26 -49.30 -19.96
CA LYS A 244 -1.17 -49.05 -19.70
C LYS A 244 -1.91 -49.09 -21.05
N ASP A 245 -2.93 -49.95 -21.16
CA ASP A 245 -3.83 -49.94 -22.31
C ASP A 245 -4.71 -48.68 -22.30
N PHE A 246 -4.60 -47.87 -23.36
CA PHE A 246 -5.44 -46.69 -23.56
C PHE A 246 -6.73 -47.10 -24.27
N SER A 247 -7.79 -47.36 -23.49
CA SER A 247 -9.09 -47.86 -23.97
C SER A 247 -9.85 -46.95 -24.96
N ASN A 248 -9.33 -45.75 -25.29
CA ASN A 248 -10.02 -44.77 -26.14
C ASN A 248 -9.05 -43.91 -26.98
N GLU A 249 -8.25 -44.55 -27.85
CA GLU A 249 -7.18 -43.90 -28.63
C GLU A 249 -7.65 -42.69 -29.47
N ASP A 250 -8.81 -42.75 -30.11
CA ASP A 250 -9.26 -41.71 -31.05
C ASP A 250 -9.65 -40.40 -30.35
N ALA A 251 -10.28 -40.50 -29.17
CA ALA A 251 -10.60 -39.36 -28.31
C ALA A 251 -9.32 -38.71 -27.73
N ILE A 252 -8.29 -39.52 -27.46
CA ILE A 252 -7.00 -39.05 -26.98
C ILE A 252 -6.23 -38.36 -28.12
N LYS A 253 -6.18 -38.94 -29.32
CA LYS A 253 -5.53 -38.34 -30.51
C LYS A 253 -6.14 -36.99 -30.88
N THR A 254 -7.47 -36.86 -30.84
CA THR A 254 -8.16 -35.56 -31.04
C THR A 254 -7.80 -34.55 -29.95
N THR A 255 -7.77 -34.98 -28.68
CA THR A 255 -7.35 -34.14 -27.56
C THR A 255 -5.90 -33.68 -27.68
N ILE A 256 -4.98 -34.57 -28.10
CA ILE A 256 -3.58 -34.26 -28.34
C ILE A 256 -3.42 -33.22 -29.45
N ASN A 257 -4.19 -33.32 -30.53
CA ASN A 257 -4.11 -32.38 -31.64
C ASN A 257 -4.60 -30.98 -31.24
N ASP A 258 -5.67 -30.89 -30.45
CA ASP A 258 -6.33 -29.61 -30.12
C ASP A 258 -5.88 -28.95 -28.82
N LYS A 259 -5.47 -29.72 -27.81
CA LYS A 259 -5.19 -29.22 -26.45
C LYS A 259 -3.75 -29.41 -25.99
N PHE A 260 -2.96 -30.28 -26.62
CA PHE A 260 -1.57 -30.54 -26.22
C PHE A 260 -0.57 -29.85 -27.16
N LEU A 261 0.45 -29.21 -26.58
CA LEU A 261 1.46 -28.39 -27.30
C LEU A 261 0.80 -27.47 -28.32
N ILE A 262 -0.11 -26.61 -27.84
CA ILE A 262 -1.03 -25.83 -28.68
C ILE A 262 -0.29 -24.83 -29.59
N HIS A 263 0.93 -24.44 -29.23
CA HIS A 263 1.82 -23.64 -30.09
C HIS A 263 2.22 -24.35 -31.40
N MET A 264 2.21 -25.69 -31.42
CA MET A 264 2.49 -26.54 -32.59
C MET A 264 1.21 -27.07 -33.25
N LYS A 265 0.07 -26.36 -33.10
CA LYS A 265 -1.19 -26.78 -33.70
C LYS A 265 -1.05 -26.92 -35.22
N GLY A 266 -1.45 -28.07 -35.77
CA GLY A 266 -1.31 -28.41 -37.19
C GLY A 266 -0.04 -29.21 -37.54
N SER A 267 0.87 -29.42 -36.59
CA SER A 267 2.04 -30.29 -36.78
C SER A 267 1.67 -31.77 -36.69
N SER A 268 2.46 -32.64 -37.32
CA SER A 268 2.30 -34.09 -37.21
C SER A 268 2.52 -34.58 -35.77
N LEU A 269 1.85 -35.68 -35.40
CA LEU A 269 2.04 -36.35 -34.11
C LEU A 269 3.50 -36.74 -33.88
N GLN A 270 4.19 -37.21 -34.94
CA GLN A 270 5.60 -37.53 -34.90
C GLN A 270 6.47 -36.34 -34.51
N LYS A 271 6.19 -35.14 -35.06
CA LYS A 271 6.94 -33.92 -34.72
C LYS A 271 6.73 -33.50 -33.26
N LYS A 272 5.51 -33.65 -32.72
CA LYS A 272 5.25 -33.47 -31.28
C LYS A 272 6.00 -34.50 -30.42
N GLY A 273 6.05 -35.76 -30.87
CA GLY A 273 6.84 -36.82 -30.22
C GLY A 273 8.34 -36.50 -30.18
N LYS A 274 8.91 -36.07 -31.31
CA LYS A 274 10.31 -35.62 -31.37
C LYS A 274 10.57 -34.44 -30.42
N PHE A 275 9.62 -33.50 -30.27
CA PHE A 275 9.78 -32.37 -29.34
C PHE A 275 9.83 -32.83 -27.87
N ILE A 276 9.04 -33.85 -27.51
CA ILE A 276 9.12 -34.46 -26.17
C ILE A 276 10.52 -35.09 -25.95
N PHE A 277 11.11 -35.70 -26.98
CA PHE A 277 12.49 -36.19 -26.91
C PHE A 277 13.51 -35.07 -26.73
N TYR A 278 13.29 -33.90 -27.32
CA TYR A 278 14.12 -32.73 -27.03
C TYR A 278 14.02 -32.32 -25.55
N LEU A 279 12.81 -32.24 -24.97
CA LEU A 279 12.64 -31.98 -23.53
C LEU A 279 13.34 -33.05 -22.66
N LEU A 280 13.25 -34.32 -23.07
CA LEU A 280 13.92 -35.43 -22.41
C LEU A 280 15.45 -35.29 -22.46
N SER A 281 16.01 -34.84 -23.59
CA SER A 281 17.45 -34.59 -23.74
C SER A 281 17.95 -33.51 -22.78
N VAL A 282 17.17 -32.44 -22.57
CA VAL A 282 17.47 -31.38 -21.59
C VAL A 282 17.44 -31.95 -20.17
N LEU A 283 16.44 -32.80 -19.85
CA LEU A 283 16.36 -33.46 -18.54
C LEU A 283 17.57 -34.37 -18.30
N TYR A 284 17.99 -35.17 -19.29
CA TYR A 284 19.17 -36.03 -19.17
C TYR A 284 20.45 -35.25 -18.91
N LYS A 285 20.69 -34.18 -19.67
CA LYS A 285 21.83 -33.28 -19.46
C LYS A 285 21.84 -32.70 -18.04
N GLY A 286 20.66 -32.33 -17.52
CA GLY A 286 20.50 -31.89 -16.14
C GLY A 286 20.83 -32.98 -15.11
N ILE A 287 20.31 -34.21 -15.28
CA ILE A 287 20.55 -35.33 -14.34
C ILE A 287 22.05 -35.73 -14.30
N LEU A 288 22.74 -35.55 -15.43
CA LEU A 288 24.17 -35.76 -15.56
C LEU A 288 25.02 -34.57 -15.07
N ASN A 289 24.39 -33.45 -14.68
CA ASN A 289 25.05 -32.19 -14.33
C ASN A 289 25.92 -31.61 -15.46
N ILE A 290 25.57 -31.87 -16.72
CA ILE A 290 26.22 -31.24 -17.89
C ILE A 290 25.77 -29.77 -17.98
N THR A 291 24.49 -29.51 -17.66
CA THR A 291 23.87 -28.18 -17.73
C THR A 291 23.40 -27.74 -16.35
N SER A 292 23.52 -26.44 -16.07
CA SER A 292 22.99 -25.83 -14.84
C SER A 292 21.46 -25.69 -14.90
N ILE A 293 20.85 -25.58 -13.72
CA ILE A 293 19.41 -25.29 -13.57
C ILE A 293 19.13 -23.86 -14.06
N ASP A 294 17.98 -23.65 -14.70
CA ASP A 294 17.58 -22.34 -15.21
C ASP A 294 17.14 -21.37 -14.09
N ASN A 295 17.55 -20.11 -14.21
CA ASN A 295 17.09 -19.02 -13.35
C ASN A 295 15.73 -18.50 -13.83
N ARG A 296 14.70 -18.58 -12.98
CA ARG A 296 13.34 -18.08 -13.27
C ARG A 296 13.25 -16.55 -13.24
N ASP A 297 14.17 -15.89 -12.55
CA ASP A 297 14.18 -14.43 -12.42
C ASP A 297 14.94 -13.71 -13.53
N HIS A 298 15.69 -14.47 -14.34
CA HIS A 298 16.37 -14.00 -15.54
C HIS A 298 15.39 -13.32 -16.51
N TYR A 299 15.65 -12.06 -16.88
CA TYR A 299 14.70 -11.25 -17.65
C TYR A 299 14.51 -11.68 -19.11
N GLY A 300 15.48 -12.39 -19.69
CA GLY A 300 15.29 -13.04 -20.99
C GLY A 300 14.19 -14.11 -20.97
N ASN A 301 13.86 -14.65 -19.80
CA ASN A 301 12.80 -15.63 -19.56
C ASN A 301 11.49 -14.98 -19.08
N LYS A 302 11.41 -13.64 -19.09
CA LYS A 302 10.22 -12.88 -18.73
C LYS A 302 9.68 -12.12 -19.94
N ARG A 303 8.40 -11.77 -19.89
CA ARG A 303 7.68 -10.92 -20.84
C ARG A 303 6.87 -9.90 -20.08
N ILE A 304 6.85 -8.67 -20.59
CA ILE A 304 6.04 -7.60 -20.04
C ILE A 304 4.72 -7.54 -20.79
N TYR A 305 3.65 -7.74 -20.04
CA TYR A 305 2.28 -7.57 -20.50
C TYR A 305 1.97 -6.08 -20.37
N ASN A 306 1.76 -5.43 -21.51
CA ASN A 306 1.44 -4.01 -21.60
C ASN A 306 -0.03 -3.82 -22.00
N VAL A 307 -0.43 -2.56 -22.22
CA VAL A 307 -1.79 -2.20 -22.62
C VAL A 307 -2.27 -2.95 -23.87
N CYS A 308 -1.40 -3.16 -24.86
CA CYS A 308 -1.74 -3.92 -26.07
C CYS A 308 -2.04 -5.38 -25.74
N THR A 309 -1.18 -6.03 -24.97
CA THR A 309 -1.35 -7.44 -24.59
C THR A 309 -2.63 -7.65 -23.81
N PHE A 310 -2.91 -6.81 -22.81
CA PHE A 310 -4.11 -6.92 -21.99
C PHE A 310 -5.39 -6.71 -22.82
N LEU A 311 -5.47 -5.64 -23.60
CA LEU A 311 -6.64 -5.36 -24.44
C LEU A 311 -6.85 -6.42 -25.53
N SER A 312 -5.76 -6.96 -26.10
CA SER A 312 -5.82 -8.03 -27.11
C SER A 312 -6.38 -9.33 -26.53
N ILE A 313 -5.93 -9.72 -25.33
CA ILE A 313 -6.42 -10.92 -24.64
C ILE A 313 -7.92 -10.77 -24.29
N GLU A 314 -8.31 -9.59 -23.79
CA GLU A 314 -9.70 -9.33 -23.44
C GLU A 314 -10.61 -9.31 -24.67
N LEU A 315 -10.21 -8.60 -25.74
CA LEU A 315 -10.96 -8.53 -26.99
C LEU A 315 -11.17 -9.94 -27.59
N MET A 316 -10.10 -10.73 -27.63
CA MET A 316 -10.17 -12.10 -28.15
C MET A 316 -11.04 -12.99 -27.28
N HIS A 317 -10.98 -12.85 -25.95
CA HIS A 317 -11.84 -13.58 -25.03
C HIS A 317 -13.32 -13.26 -25.27
N VAL A 318 -13.68 -11.98 -25.36
CA VAL A 318 -15.05 -11.54 -25.63
C VAL A 318 -15.52 -12.08 -26.98
N PHE A 319 -14.68 -12.02 -28.01
CA PHE A 319 -14.99 -12.54 -29.33
C PHE A 319 -15.33 -14.04 -29.29
N GLU A 320 -14.43 -14.88 -28.75
CA GLU A 320 -14.56 -16.34 -28.78
C GLU A 320 -15.62 -16.88 -27.82
N LYS A 321 -15.78 -16.28 -26.63
CA LYS A 321 -16.63 -16.82 -25.56
C LYS A 321 -18.01 -16.19 -25.48
N LYS A 322 -18.16 -14.92 -25.86
CA LYS A 322 -19.43 -14.19 -25.75
C LYS A 322 -20.01 -13.92 -27.13
N PHE A 323 -19.32 -13.10 -27.93
CA PHE A 323 -19.82 -12.60 -29.20
C PHE A 323 -20.19 -13.71 -30.18
N LYS A 324 -19.27 -14.65 -30.46
CA LYS A 324 -19.50 -15.76 -31.39
C LYS A 324 -20.69 -16.63 -30.98
N LYS A 325 -20.79 -16.98 -29.70
CA LYS A 325 -21.91 -17.80 -29.19
C LYS A 325 -23.25 -17.07 -29.26
N LYS A 326 -23.27 -15.78 -28.94
CA LYS A 326 -24.47 -14.94 -28.99
C LYS A 326 -24.94 -14.73 -30.43
N CYS A 327 -24.01 -14.51 -31.36
CA CYS A 327 -24.30 -14.47 -32.79
C CYS A 327 -24.94 -15.78 -33.26
N ILE A 328 -24.36 -16.93 -32.96
CA ILE A 328 -24.92 -18.23 -33.35
C ILE A 328 -26.37 -18.39 -32.84
N LYS A 329 -26.62 -18.02 -31.57
CA LYS A 329 -27.96 -18.10 -30.99
C LYS A 329 -28.96 -17.17 -31.70
N VAL A 330 -28.63 -15.88 -31.82
CA VAL A 330 -29.52 -14.85 -32.39
C VAL A 330 -29.79 -15.11 -33.88
N PHE A 331 -28.78 -15.53 -34.63
CA PHE A 331 -28.93 -15.81 -36.06
C PHE A 331 -29.67 -17.13 -36.34
N ASN A 332 -29.59 -18.13 -35.47
CA ASN A 332 -30.43 -19.33 -35.58
C ASN A 332 -31.91 -19.06 -35.24
N GLU A 333 -32.20 -18.06 -34.41
CA GLU A 333 -33.57 -17.67 -34.06
C GLU A 333 -34.20 -16.73 -35.11
N THR A 334 -33.45 -16.28 -36.13
CA THR A 334 -33.95 -15.33 -37.14
C THR A 334 -34.31 -16.02 -38.48
N GLY A 335 -35.59 -15.92 -38.86
CA GLY A 335 -36.14 -16.61 -40.04
C GLY A 335 -35.96 -15.90 -41.39
N GLN A 336 -36.01 -14.56 -41.45
CA GLN A 336 -35.80 -13.78 -42.68
C GLN A 336 -34.64 -12.81 -42.52
N LEU A 337 -33.80 -12.70 -43.55
CA LEU A 337 -32.63 -11.83 -43.56
C LEU A 337 -32.86 -10.61 -44.46
N SER A 338 -32.78 -9.42 -43.87
CA SER A 338 -32.60 -8.13 -44.57
C SER A 338 -31.41 -7.41 -43.96
N ASN A 339 -30.80 -6.45 -44.67
CA ASN A 339 -29.68 -5.67 -44.13
C ASN A 339 -30.03 -5.02 -42.77
N GLU A 340 -31.27 -4.56 -42.59
CA GLU A 340 -31.74 -3.99 -41.32
C GLU A 340 -31.79 -5.02 -40.17
N ILE A 341 -32.21 -6.26 -40.45
CA ILE A 341 -32.28 -7.32 -39.45
C ILE A 341 -30.86 -7.77 -39.07
N ILE A 342 -29.93 -7.84 -40.03
CA ILE A 342 -28.51 -8.12 -39.77
C ILE A 342 -27.95 -7.06 -38.83
N LEU A 343 -28.14 -5.77 -39.13
CA LEU A 343 -27.67 -4.66 -38.30
C LEU A 343 -28.21 -4.77 -36.86
N LYS A 344 -29.53 -4.93 -36.70
CA LYS A 344 -30.17 -5.11 -35.38
C LYS A 344 -29.66 -6.33 -34.62
N ASN A 345 -29.38 -7.44 -35.30
CA ASN A 345 -28.86 -8.65 -34.68
C ASN A 345 -27.41 -8.44 -34.20
N PHE A 346 -26.56 -7.78 -34.98
CA PHE A 346 -25.19 -7.47 -34.58
C PHE A 346 -25.15 -6.51 -33.39
N GLU A 347 -25.96 -5.45 -33.39
CA GLU A 347 -26.07 -4.53 -32.26
C GLU A 347 -26.42 -5.27 -30.95
N LYS A 348 -27.37 -6.22 -31.00
CA LYS A 348 -27.71 -7.06 -29.84
C LYS A 348 -26.56 -7.95 -29.39
N CYS A 349 -25.65 -8.34 -30.28
CA CYS A 349 -24.56 -9.26 -29.98
C CYS A 349 -23.30 -8.57 -29.43
N CYS A 350 -23.12 -7.27 -29.68
CA CYS A 350 -21.89 -6.54 -29.40
C CYS A 350 -21.68 -6.24 -27.91
N ASP A 351 -20.89 -7.09 -27.24
CA ASP A 351 -20.51 -6.92 -25.83
C ASP A 351 -19.11 -6.29 -25.64
N PHE A 352 -18.47 -5.82 -26.72
CA PHE A 352 -17.10 -5.29 -26.69
C PHE A 352 -16.99 -4.01 -25.85
N THR A 353 -17.89 -3.05 -26.07
CA THR A 353 -17.92 -1.78 -25.33
C THR A 353 -18.03 -1.99 -23.83
N THR A 354 -18.96 -2.85 -23.41
CA THR A 354 -19.27 -3.09 -22.00
C THR A 354 -18.14 -3.83 -21.30
N SER A 355 -17.52 -4.81 -21.97
CA SER A 355 -16.31 -5.49 -21.44
C SER A 355 -15.14 -4.51 -21.31
N LEU A 356 -14.73 -3.82 -22.38
CA LEU A 356 -13.52 -2.96 -22.35
C LEU A 356 -13.67 -1.79 -21.38
N LYS A 357 -14.83 -1.11 -21.36
CA LYS A 357 -15.13 -0.07 -20.35
C LYS A 357 -15.16 -0.69 -18.94
N GLY A 358 -15.71 -1.88 -18.79
CA GLY A 358 -15.78 -2.63 -17.53
C GLY A 358 -14.40 -2.99 -16.96
N CYS A 359 -13.52 -3.57 -17.76
CA CYS A 359 -12.16 -3.96 -17.34
C CYS A 359 -11.34 -2.75 -16.88
N LEU A 360 -11.42 -1.63 -17.61
CA LEU A 360 -10.72 -0.40 -17.24
C LEU A 360 -11.35 0.28 -16.01
N THR A 361 -12.68 0.18 -15.80
CA THR A 361 -13.34 0.80 -14.63
C THR A 361 -13.23 -0.03 -13.36
N MET A 362 -13.62 -1.31 -13.41
CA MET A 362 -13.72 -2.20 -12.26
C MET A 362 -12.44 -3.03 -12.02
N ASN A 363 -11.44 -2.93 -12.90
CA ASN A 363 -10.23 -3.75 -12.86
C ASN A 363 -10.52 -5.27 -12.92
N THR A 364 -11.61 -5.65 -13.59
CA THR A 364 -12.05 -7.04 -13.77
C THR A 364 -11.62 -7.55 -15.15
N TRP A 365 -10.39 -8.05 -15.26
CA TRP A 365 -9.86 -8.63 -16.51
C TRP A 365 -10.23 -10.11 -16.60
N ILE A 366 -10.93 -10.53 -17.67
CA ILE A 366 -11.67 -11.82 -17.70
C ILE A 366 -10.78 -13.00 -18.13
N GLY A 367 -9.61 -12.73 -18.73
CA GLY A 367 -8.65 -13.78 -19.07
C GLY A 367 -8.32 -14.66 -17.86
N LYS A 368 -8.49 -15.99 -17.95
CA LYS A 368 -8.09 -16.94 -16.86
C LYS A 368 -6.62 -16.80 -16.44
N ILE A 369 -5.81 -16.16 -17.29
CA ILE A 369 -4.40 -15.85 -17.08
C ILE A 369 -4.23 -14.59 -16.19
N THR A 370 -5.22 -13.71 -16.09
CA THR A 370 -5.21 -12.44 -15.33
C THR A 370 -6.07 -12.54 -14.06
N THR A 371 -5.94 -13.63 -13.31
CA THR A 371 -6.64 -13.77 -12.03
C THR A 371 -5.93 -12.94 -10.95
N ASN A 372 -6.62 -11.85 -10.55
CA ASN A 372 -6.31 -10.89 -9.49
C ASN A 372 -5.28 -9.79 -9.84
N GLN A 373 -5.58 -8.57 -9.37
CA GLN A 373 -4.67 -7.43 -9.07
C GLN A 373 -4.62 -6.23 -10.05
N ASN A 374 -4.13 -5.11 -9.50
CA ASN A 374 -4.33 -3.70 -9.85
C ASN A 374 -3.74 -3.23 -11.21
N VAL A 375 -4.23 -3.77 -12.33
CA VAL A 375 -3.77 -3.42 -13.68
C VAL A 375 -4.27 -2.03 -14.12
N SER A 376 -5.55 -1.72 -13.92
CA SER A 376 -6.11 -0.40 -14.21
C SER A 376 -6.22 0.43 -12.94
N GLN A 377 -5.63 1.63 -12.94
CA GLN A 377 -5.57 2.53 -11.78
C GLN A 377 -6.05 3.93 -12.15
N ILE A 378 -6.51 4.67 -11.14
CA ILE A 378 -6.88 6.08 -11.30
C ILE A 378 -5.61 6.89 -11.57
N PHE A 379 -5.67 7.75 -12.56
CA PHE A 379 -4.60 8.65 -12.90
C PHE A 379 -4.69 9.93 -12.05
N ASP A 380 -4.10 9.87 -10.85
CA ASP A 380 -3.97 11.02 -9.95
C ASP A 380 -2.54 11.57 -10.01
N CYS A 381 -2.36 12.61 -10.82
CA CYS A 381 -1.07 13.24 -11.04
C CYS A 381 -0.87 14.42 -10.07
N PHE A 382 -0.16 14.18 -8.96
CA PHE A 382 0.22 15.25 -8.02
C PHE A 382 1.30 16.18 -8.57
N ASN A 383 2.22 15.61 -9.34
CA ASN A 383 3.29 16.30 -10.04
C ASN A 383 3.71 15.45 -11.24
N GLU A 384 4.52 16.03 -12.11
CA GLU A 384 4.98 15.36 -13.33
C GLU A 384 5.89 14.15 -13.07
N LEU A 385 6.65 14.13 -11.99
CA LEU A 385 7.46 12.97 -11.61
C LEU A 385 6.58 11.76 -11.25
N ASN A 386 5.47 11.99 -10.54
CA ASN A 386 4.46 10.98 -10.23
C ASN A 386 3.77 10.48 -11.51
N TYR A 387 3.50 11.37 -12.48
CA TYR A 387 3.04 10.96 -13.80
C TYR A 387 4.00 9.95 -14.45
N TYR A 388 5.29 10.30 -14.58
CA TYR A 388 6.29 9.43 -15.18
C TYR A 388 6.49 8.13 -14.40
N ASP A 389 6.37 8.15 -13.07
CA ASP A 389 6.36 6.95 -12.25
C ASP A 389 5.22 6.00 -12.62
N ASN A 390 4.00 6.53 -12.71
CA ASN A 390 2.81 5.73 -12.98
C ASN A 390 2.86 5.05 -14.34
N ILE A 391 3.32 5.74 -15.38
CA ILE A 391 3.38 5.16 -16.74
C ILE A 391 4.56 4.20 -16.95
N SER A 392 5.66 4.35 -16.18
CA SER A 392 6.83 3.46 -16.27
C SER A 392 6.74 2.23 -15.38
N LYS A 393 5.68 2.13 -14.57
CA LYS A 393 5.46 1.10 -13.55
C LYS A 393 5.25 -0.29 -14.14
N ILE A 394 5.96 -1.26 -13.58
CA ILE A 394 5.86 -2.70 -13.87
C ILE A 394 5.57 -3.43 -12.56
N ASN A 395 4.49 -4.21 -12.54
CA ASN A 395 4.10 -5.00 -11.38
C ASN A 395 4.57 -6.45 -11.54
N THR A 396 5.15 -7.02 -10.47
CA THR A 396 5.38 -8.45 -10.31
C THR A 396 4.19 -9.08 -9.58
N PRO A 397 3.39 -9.94 -10.24
CA PRO A 397 2.20 -10.52 -9.63
C PRO A 397 2.58 -11.59 -8.58
N ILE A 398 2.19 -11.38 -7.33
CA ILE A 398 2.36 -12.37 -6.25
C ILE A 398 1.02 -12.61 -5.57
N LYS A 399 0.65 -13.89 -5.40
CA LYS A 399 -0.64 -14.29 -4.78
C LYS A 399 -0.84 -13.71 -3.38
N ASN A 400 0.23 -13.58 -2.59
CA ASN A 400 0.22 -12.95 -1.29
C ASN A 400 1.46 -12.05 -1.11
N GLU A 401 1.26 -10.73 -1.14
CA GLU A 401 2.33 -9.74 -0.98
C GLU A 401 3.02 -9.83 0.39
N ASN A 402 2.35 -10.39 1.41
CA ASN A 402 2.93 -10.60 2.74
C ASN A 402 3.96 -11.74 2.78
N ASN A 403 3.98 -12.63 1.78
CA ASN A 403 4.99 -13.68 1.71
C ASN A 403 6.35 -13.04 1.40
N LYS A 404 7.33 -13.28 2.27
CA LYS A 404 8.72 -12.85 2.11
C LYS A 404 9.46 -13.75 1.11
N VAL A 405 9.00 -13.79 -0.14
CA VAL A 405 9.73 -14.45 -1.23
C VAL A 405 10.90 -13.55 -1.62
N LYS A 406 12.11 -13.91 -1.20
CA LYS A 406 13.32 -13.09 -1.39
C LYS A 406 13.71 -13.00 -2.88
N GLU A 407 13.73 -14.12 -3.58
CA GLU A 407 14.18 -14.25 -4.98
C GLU A 407 13.46 -13.28 -5.92
N ALA A 408 12.13 -13.18 -5.83
CA ALA A 408 11.33 -12.29 -6.67
C ALA A 408 11.51 -10.79 -6.38
N ARG A 409 12.06 -10.43 -5.20
CA ARG A 409 12.25 -9.04 -4.73
C ARG A 409 13.67 -8.55 -4.92
N ASP A 410 14.65 -9.45 -4.88
CA ASP A 410 16.05 -9.11 -5.09
C ASP A 410 16.26 -8.57 -6.52
N PHE A 411 17.18 -7.63 -6.65
CA PHE A 411 17.58 -7.09 -7.95
C PHE A 411 18.45 -8.12 -8.67
N ASP A 412 17.88 -8.79 -9.67
CA ASP A 412 18.62 -9.72 -10.52
C ASP A 412 19.54 -8.93 -11.48
N LEU A 413 20.77 -9.40 -11.70
CA LEU A 413 21.74 -8.72 -12.57
C LEU A 413 21.22 -8.51 -13.99
N THR A 414 20.29 -9.34 -14.46
CA THR A 414 19.68 -9.24 -15.79
C THR A 414 18.72 -8.06 -15.92
N GLN A 415 18.32 -7.45 -14.80
CA GLN A 415 17.56 -6.20 -14.75
C GLN A 415 18.42 -4.97 -15.06
N SER A 416 19.75 -5.09 -14.96
CA SER A 416 20.65 -4.02 -15.37
C SER A 416 20.36 -3.61 -16.82
N ASP A 417 20.49 -2.32 -17.11
CA ASP A 417 20.27 -1.68 -18.42
C ASP A 417 18.80 -1.53 -18.85
N ILE A 418 17.93 -2.47 -18.46
CA ILE A 418 16.52 -2.48 -18.86
C ILE A 418 15.57 -1.94 -17.80
N MET A 419 15.98 -1.95 -16.52
CA MET A 419 15.19 -1.47 -15.39
C MET A 419 15.95 -0.51 -14.51
N CYS A 420 15.22 0.36 -13.83
CA CYS A 420 15.75 1.25 -12.82
C CYS A 420 16.04 0.49 -11.52
N PRO A 421 17.28 0.50 -11.00
CA PRO A 421 17.60 -0.15 -9.73
C PRO A 421 17.06 0.60 -8.51
N PHE A 422 16.72 1.89 -8.64
CA PHE A 422 16.36 2.75 -7.51
C PHE A 422 14.85 3.00 -7.36
N SER A 423 14.09 2.98 -8.45
CA SER A 423 12.65 3.28 -8.38
C SER A 423 11.86 2.05 -7.95
N THR A 424 11.79 1.82 -6.65
CA THR A 424 10.94 0.81 -6.00
C THR A 424 10.36 1.41 -4.71
N PRO A 425 9.08 1.16 -4.37
CA PRO A 425 8.51 1.63 -3.10
C PRO A 425 9.22 0.99 -1.90
N ASP A 426 9.20 1.70 -0.79
CA ASP A 426 9.57 1.13 0.51
C ASP A 426 8.41 0.28 1.08
N GLY A 427 8.71 -0.65 1.98
CA GLY A 427 7.76 -1.51 2.65
C GLY A 427 7.35 -2.76 1.85
N LYS A 428 6.06 -3.14 1.94
CA LYS A 428 5.58 -4.46 1.49
C LYS A 428 5.78 -4.74 -0.01
N LYS A 429 5.87 -3.71 -0.85
CA LYS A 429 5.99 -3.84 -2.31
C LYS A 429 7.41 -3.66 -2.84
N VAL A 430 8.41 -3.57 -1.96
CA VAL A 430 9.82 -3.45 -2.35
C VAL A 430 10.23 -4.60 -3.28
N GLY A 431 10.83 -4.27 -4.42
CA GLY A 431 11.24 -5.22 -5.45
C GLY A 431 10.11 -5.83 -6.28
N LEU A 432 8.84 -5.61 -5.93
CA LEU A 432 7.67 -6.08 -6.69
C LEU A 432 7.10 -5.02 -7.63
N ILE A 433 7.35 -3.75 -7.33
CA ILE A 433 7.07 -2.65 -8.24
C ILE A 433 8.41 -2.16 -8.79
N LYS A 434 8.58 -2.31 -10.09
CA LYS A 434 9.79 -1.96 -10.85
C LYS A 434 9.45 -0.91 -11.88
N HIS A 435 10.47 -0.27 -12.45
CA HIS A 435 10.27 0.75 -13.48
C HIS A 435 11.25 0.54 -14.64
N PHE A 436 10.79 0.83 -15.87
CA PHE A 436 11.65 0.83 -17.05
C PHE A 436 12.83 1.79 -16.89
N SER A 437 13.99 1.40 -17.45
CA SER A 437 15.06 2.37 -17.69
C SER A 437 14.64 3.35 -18.80
N MET A 438 15.26 4.53 -18.85
CA MET A 438 14.97 5.51 -19.92
C MET A 438 15.31 5.02 -21.33
N GLN A 439 16.09 3.95 -21.45
CA GLN A 439 16.52 3.40 -22.74
C GLN A 439 15.80 2.12 -23.14
N ALA A 440 14.94 1.60 -22.27
CA ALA A 440 14.19 0.40 -22.54
C ALA A 440 13.30 0.60 -23.78
N HIS A 441 13.38 -0.35 -24.70
CA HIS A 441 12.43 -0.53 -25.78
C HIS A 441 11.66 -1.83 -25.52
N LEU A 442 10.39 -1.88 -25.94
CA LEU A 442 9.55 -3.05 -25.73
C LEU A 442 9.14 -3.63 -27.08
N SER A 443 9.40 -4.92 -27.29
CA SER A 443 9.09 -5.60 -28.55
C SER A 443 7.58 -5.66 -28.80
N LEU A 444 7.19 -5.46 -30.06
CA LEU A 444 5.84 -5.69 -30.58
C LEU A 444 5.76 -7.05 -31.29
N ASP A 445 4.54 -7.58 -31.49
CA ASP A 445 4.34 -8.91 -32.10
C ASP A 445 4.44 -8.85 -33.63
N ASN A 446 5.54 -9.35 -34.19
CA ASN A 446 5.78 -9.41 -35.64
C ASN A 446 5.83 -10.86 -36.18
N SER A 447 5.25 -11.80 -35.44
CA SER A 447 5.49 -13.25 -35.59
C SER A 447 5.21 -13.84 -36.98
N ILE A 448 4.16 -13.40 -37.69
CA ILE A 448 3.72 -14.07 -38.93
C ILE A 448 4.71 -13.85 -40.09
N VAL A 449 5.13 -12.61 -40.31
CA VAL A 449 5.99 -12.26 -41.45
C VAL A 449 7.38 -12.87 -41.25
N ILE A 450 7.86 -12.87 -40.00
CA ILE A 450 9.22 -13.32 -39.69
C ILE A 450 9.33 -14.84 -39.74
N ASP A 451 8.32 -15.59 -39.28
CA ASP A 451 8.36 -17.06 -39.39
C ASP A 451 8.50 -17.50 -40.86
N GLN A 452 7.74 -16.88 -41.76
CA GLN A 452 7.86 -17.14 -43.20
C GLN A 452 9.23 -16.74 -43.77
N MET A 453 9.73 -15.57 -43.36
CA MET A 453 11.04 -15.07 -43.79
C MET A 453 12.17 -16.00 -43.34
N VAL A 454 12.18 -16.42 -42.08
CA VAL A 454 13.17 -17.37 -41.52
C VAL A 454 13.09 -18.71 -42.25
N ARG A 455 11.88 -19.24 -42.48
CA ARG A 455 11.70 -20.47 -43.27
C ARG A 455 12.23 -20.34 -44.69
N SER A 456 12.01 -19.21 -45.35
CA SER A 456 12.46 -19.01 -46.73
C SER A 456 13.99 -18.96 -46.85
N MET A 457 14.69 -18.42 -45.86
CA MET A 457 16.14 -18.23 -45.95
C MET A 457 16.96 -19.39 -45.41
N ILE A 458 16.41 -20.14 -44.45
CA ILE A 458 17.11 -21.26 -43.81
C ILE A 458 16.53 -22.61 -44.23
N GLY A 459 15.43 -22.62 -44.99
CA GLY A 459 14.70 -23.82 -45.39
C GLY A 459 15.59 -24.95 -45.91
N ASP A 460 16.50 -24.64 -46.84
CA ASP A 460 17.43 -25.60 -47.44
C ASP A 460 18.45 -26.19 -46.45
N ARG A 461 18.65 -25.53 -45.31
CA ARG A 461 19.57 -25.95 -44.24
C ARG A 461 18.85 -26.71 -43.13
N LEU A 462 17.51 -26.73 -43.11
CA LEU A 462 16.73 -27.44 -42.11
C LEU A 462 16.67 -28.93 -42.43
N ASN A 463 17.05 -29.76 -41.46
CA ASN A 463 16.88 -31.20 -41.52
C ASN A 463 16.34 -31.69 -40.17
N GLU A 464 15.27 -32.47 -40.17
CA GLU A 464 14.60 -32.87 -38.93
C GLU A 464 15.35 -33.93 -38.10
N ASP A 465 16.35 -34.60 -38.66
CA ASP A 465 17.07 -35.69 -38.00
C ASP A 465 18.44 -35.26 -37.44
N LYS A 466 18.76 -33.96 -37.51
CA LYS A 466 20.10 -33.42 -37.21
C LYS A 466 20.27 -32.85 -35.79
N HIS A 467 21.49 -32.38 -35.53
CA HIS A 467 22.06 -32.16 -34.19
C HIS A 467 21.36 -31.05 -33.38
N THR A 468 21.19 -29.85 -33.96
CA THR A 468 20.84 -28.63 -33.20
C THR A 468 19.48 -28.08 -33.62
N PRO A 469 18.44 -28.12 -32.78
CA PRO A 469 17.12 -27.63 -33.15
C PRO A 469 17.07 -26.09 -33.25
N LEU A 470 16.32 -25.60 -34.24
CA LEU A 470 15.99 -24.20 -34.43
C LEU A 470 14.52 -23.95 -34.11
N PHE A 471 14.27 -23.03 -33.18
CA PHE A 471 12.93 -22.66 -32.74
C PHE A 471 12.59 -21.21 -33.10
N VAL A 472 11.36 -20.99 -33.55
CA VAL A 472 10.76 -19.65 -33.69
C VAL A 472 9.59 -19.55 -32.72
N ASN A 473 9.68 -18.68 -31.71
CA ASN A 473 8.70 -18.56 -30.61
C ASN A 473 8.34 -19.92 -29.96
N GLY A 474 9.35 -20.80 -29.83
CA GLY A 474 9.22 -22.16 -29.31
C GLY A 474 8.68 -23.18 -30.31
N ASN A 475 8.19 -22.78 -31.48
CA ASN A 475 7.80 -23.71 -32.54
C ASN A 475 9.04 -24.29 -33.22
N TRP A 476 9.15 -25.62 -33.27
CA TRP A 476 10.30 -26.29 -33.88
C TRP A 476 10.21 -26.24 -35.42
N LEU A 477 11.10 -25.49 -36.06
CA LEU A 477 11.18 -25.44 -37.51
C LEU A 477 11.84 -26.68 -38.09
N GLY A 478 13.05 -26.98 -37.64
CA GLY A 478 13.88 -28.14 -38.02
C GLY A 478 15.18 -28.09 -37.25
N SER A 479 16.17 -28.91 -37.62
CA SER A 479 17.50 -28.90 -37.00
C SER A 479 18.59 -28.52 -38.01
N ILE A 480 19.68 -27.97 -37.49
CA ILE A 480 20.85 -27.51 -38.26
C ILE A 480 22.06 -28.38 -37.93
N ASP A 481 22.94 -28.53 -38.92
CA ASP A 481 24.26 -29.15 -38.78
C ASP A 481 25.13 -28.39 -37.77
N LYS A 482 25.89 -29.10 -36.94
CA LYS A 482 26.77 -28.49 -35.93
C LYS A 482 27.78 -27.51 -36.55
N ASP A 483 28.31 -27.85 -37.72
CA ASP A 483 29.30 -27.03 -38.45
C ASP A 483 28.70 -25.78 -39.11
N LYS A 484 27.36 -25.71 -39.23
CA LYS A 484 26.65 -24.59 -39.88
C LYS A 484 25.97 -23.65 -38.89
N ILE A 485 26.13 -23.86 -37.58
CA ILE A 485 25.48 -23.05 -36.54
C ILE A 485 25.89 -21.58 -36.66
N ASP A 486 27.20 -21.30 -36.63
CA ASP A 486 27.72 -19.92 -36.63
C ASP A 486 27.36 -19.18 -37.92
N GLU A 487 27.46 -19.86 -39.07
CA GLU A 487 27.06 -19.32 -40.36
C GLU A 487 25.56 -18.98 -40.38
N THR A 488 24.72 -19.85 -39.82
CA THR A 488 23.27 -19.64 -39.79
C THR A 488 22.89 -18.48 -38.87
N ILE A 489 23.55 -18.34 -37.71
CA ILE A 489 23.37 -17.20 -36.81
C ILE A 489 23.81 -15.90 -37.51
N ALA A 490 24.95 -15.91 -38.21
CA ALA A 490 25.43 -14.75 -38.95
C ALA A 490 24.44 -14.31 -40.04
N ILE A 491 23.84 -15.26 -40.78
CA ILE A 491 22.78 -14.98 -41.74
C ILE A 491 21.59 -14.31 -41.04
N LEU A 492 21.08 -14.90 -39.95
CA LEU A 492 19.95 -14.34 -39.20
C LEU A 492 20.21 -12.93 -38.66
N LEU A 493 21.40 -12.70 -38.09
CA LEU A 493 21.79 -11.38 -37.58
C LEU A 493 21.94 -10.37 -38.71
N LYS A 494 22.46 -10.76 -39.87
CA LYS A 494 22.51 -9.91 -41.06
C LYS A 494 21.11 -9.54 -41.55
N LEU A 495 20.15 -10.45 -41.48
CA LEU A 495 18.75 -10.13 -41.82
C LEU A 495 18.16 -9.12 -40.84
N LYS A 496 18.41 -9.31 -39.54
CA LYS A 496 17.96 -8.39 -38.51
C LYS A 496 18.48 -6.97 -38.75
N THR A 497 19.74 -6.81 -39.13
CA THR A 497 20.34 -5.49 -39.39
C THR A 497 19.91 -4.90 -40.73
N VAL A 498 19.98 -5.67 -41.83
CA VAL A 498 19.64 -5.20 -43.19
C VAL A 498 18.17 -4.78 -43.30
N TYR A 499 17.27 -5.60 -42.76
CA TYR A 499 15.83 -5.32 -42.79
C TYR A 499 15.34 -4.53 -41.58
N ARG A 500 16.27 -4.08 -40.71
CA ARG A 500 15.98 -3.23 -39.54
C ARG A 500 14.89 -3.83 -38.63
N LEU A 501 14.98 -5.13 -38.39
CA LEU A 501 14.00 -5.88 -37.62
C LEU A 501 14.27 -5.73 -36.11
N PHE A 502 14.00 -4.54 -35.59
CA PHE A 502 14.37 -4.13 -34.24
C PHE A 502 13.75 -4.98 -33.12
N ASP A 503 12.57 -5.55 -33.35
CA ASP A 503 11.83 -6.33 -32.34
C ASP A 503 12.22 -7.82 -32.30
N ILE A 504 13.25 -8.26 -33.03
CA ILE A 504 13.66 -9.68 -33.10
C ILE A 504 14.86 -9.94 -32.18
N SER A 505 14.81 -11.04 -31.43
CA SER A 505 15.97 -11.58 -30.71
C SER A 505 16.38 -12.90 -31.35
N ILE A 506 17.68 -13.05 -31.61
CA ILE A 506 18.30 -14.25 -32.17
C ILE A 506 19.51 -14.57 -31.30
N TYR A 507 19.55 -15.77 -30.74
CA TYR A 507 20.71 -16.22 -29.97
C TYR A 507 20.83 -17.74 -29.98
N TYR A 508 22.05 -18.21 -29.68
CA TYR A 508 22.32 -19.62 -29.43
C TYR A 508 22.30 -19.90 -27.94
N ASN A 509 21.40 -20.77 -27.49
CA ASN A 509 21.38 -21.24 -26.12
C ASN A 509 22.38 -22.38 -25.95
N HIS A 510 23.53 -22.09 -25.33
CA HIS A 510 24.58 -23.07 -25.08
C HIS A 510 24.13 -24.21 -24.16
N ASN A 511 23.25 -23.96 -23.18
CA ASN A 511 22.79 -24.98 -22.24
C ASN A 511 21.94 -26.03 -22.96
N ASN A 512 21.02 -25.58 -23.80
CA ASN A 512 20.09 -26.46 -24.50
C ASN A 512 20.56 -26.87 -25.90
N GLU A 513 21.73 -26.38 -26.34
CA GLU A 513 22.26 -26.53 -27.70
C GLU A 513 21.20 -26.28 -28.78
N SER A 514 20.56 -25.10 -28.73
CA SER A 514 19.48 -24.74 -29.64
C SER A 514 19.58 -23.29 -30.12
N ILE A 515 19.15 -23.06 -31.36
CA ILE A 515 19.04 -21.71 -31.93
C ILE A 515 17.62 -21.22 -31.66
N LEU A 516 17.52 -20.06 -30.99
CA LEU A 516 16.25 -19.47 -30.57
C LEU A 516 16.04 -18.15 -31.30
N VAL A 517 14.91 -18.04 -31.99
CA VAL A 517 14.44 -16.82 -32.63
C VAL A 517 13.13 -16.41 -31.97
N HIS A 518 13.14 -15.27 -31.27
CA HIS A 518 11.93 -14.72 -30.66
C HIS A 518 11.46 -13.49 -31.42
N THR A 519 10.16 -13.48 -31.71
CA THR A 519 9.43 -12.44 -32.44
C THR A 519 8.14 -12.05 -31.71
N ASP A 520 7.95 -12.57 -30.50
CA ASP A 520 6.83 -12.29 -29.62
C ASP A 520 6.93 -10.89 -28.97
N ALA A 521 5.78 -10.36 -28.55
CA ALA A 521 5.71 -9.08 -27.87
C ALA A 521 6.15 -9.17 -26.40
N GLY A 522 6.60 -8.05 -25.84
CA GLY A 522 6.85 -7.91 -24.41
C GLY A 522 8.29 -8.21 -23.97
N ARG A 523 9.24 -8.42 -24.89
CA ARG A 523 10.66 -8.46 -24.55
C ARG A 523 11.17 -7.05 -24.33
N ILE A 524 11.90 -6.83 -23.24
CA ILE A 524 12.60 -5.56 -23.03
C ILE A 524 13.94 -5.65 -23.75
N MET A 525 14.15 -4.73 -24.68
CA MET A 525 15.32 -4.66 -25.54
C MET A 525 16.06 -3.34 -25.28
N TYR A 526 17.37 -3.37 -25.46
CA TYR A 526 18.26 -2.25 -25.21
C TYR A 526 18.94 -1.79 -26.53
N PRO A 527 18.98 -0.49 -26.82
CA PRO A 527 19.63 0.04 -28.03
C PRO A 527 21.15 0.01 -27.92
N ILE A 528 21.80 -0.65 -28.88
CA ILE A 528 23.25 -0.73 -29.02
C ILE A 528 23.71 -0.06 -30.32
N VAL A 529 24.96 0.39 -30.34
CA VAL A 529 25.63 0.95 -31.52
C VAL A 529 26.54 -0.12 -32.12
N LEU A 530 26.30 -0.52 -33.37
CA LEU A 530 27.09 -1.56 -34.06
C LEU A 530 28.46 -1.02 -34.50
N LYS A 531 29.48 -1.88 -34.46
CA LYS A 531 30.84 -1.60 -34.93
C LYS A 531 31.13 -2.22 -36.31
N PRO A 532 32.06 -1.63 -37.11
CA PRO A 532 32.77 -0.38 -36.85
C PRO A 532 31.84 0.83 -37.06
N PHE A 533 31.95 1.82 -36.17
CA PHE A 533 31.20 3.07 -36.27
C PHE A 533 32.16 4.23 -36.57
N GLU A 534 32.44 4.45 -37.85
CA GLU A 534 33.43 5.45 -38.31
C GLU A 534 32.85 6.87 -38.37
N HIS A 535 31.52 7.03 -38.33
CA HIS A 535 30.84 8.32 -38.52
C HIS A 535 30.49 9.03 -37.19
N THR A 536 31.51 9.49 -36.48
CA THR A 536 31.37 10.22 -35.20
C THR A 536 30.56 11.53 -35.29
N ASN A 537 30.31 12.06 -36.49
CA ASN A 537 29.56 13.30 -36.70
C ASN A 537 28.03 13.12 -36.77
N ILE A 538 27.50 11.90 -36.95
CA ILE A 538 26.04 11.69 -37.01
C ILE A 538 25.46 11.83 -35.59
N ILE A 539 24.62 12.85 -35.40
CA ILE A 539 24.03 13.18 -34.09
C ILE A 539 22.57 12.72 -34.01
N HIS A 540 21.81 12.82 -35.11
CA HIS A 540 20.38 12.53 -35.09
C HIS A 540 20.11 11.03 -35.07
N PHE A 541 19.32 10.58 -34.10
CA PHE A 541 19.01 9.16 -33.91
C PHE A 541 18.27 8.55 -35.13
N LYS A 542 17.46 9.33 -35.84
CA LYS A 542 16.79 8.87 -37.08
C LYS A 542 17.80 8.54 -38.18
N GLU A 543 18.87 9.31 -38.31
CA GLU A 543 19.93 9.06 -39.30
C GLU A 543 20.73 7.82 -38.91
N LEU A 544 20.99 7.62 -37.62
CA LEU A 544 21.64 6.40 -37.12
C LEU A 544 20.81 5.14 -37.40
N LEU A 545 19.48 5.22 -37.22
CA LEU A 545 18.55 4.15 -37.58
C LEU A 545 18.52 3.91 -39.10
N ALA A 546 18.45 4.98 -39.88
CA ALA A 546 18.43 4.90 -41.35
C ALA A 546 19.74 4.30 -41.90
N GLY A 547 20.88 4.66 -41.31
CA GLY A 547 22.19 4.12 -41.66
C GLY A 547 22.44 2.69 -41.18
N GLY A 548 21.56 2.10 -40.37
CA GLY A 548 21.71 0.72 -39.89
C GLY A 548 22.79 0.56 -38.82
N TYR A 549 23.19 1.64 -38.15
CA TYR A 549 24.23 1.64 -37.12
C TYR A 549 23.71 1.25 -35.73
N ILE A 550 22.39 1.07 -35.59
CA ILE A 550 21.74 0.77 -34.32
C ILE A 550 20.99 -0.56 -34.44
N ALA A 551 21.21 -1.41 -33.44
CA ALA A 551 20.42 -2.61 -33.21
C ALA A 551 19.81 -2.56 -31.81
N TYR A 552 18.79 -3.39 -31.59
CA TYR A 552 18.24 -3.63 -30.27
C TYR A 552 18.53 -5.07 -29.88
N MET A 553 18.97 -5.29 -28.66
CA MET A 553 19.26 -6.63 -28.13
C MET A 553 18.47 -6.86 -26.85
N ASP A 554 17.94 -8.07 -26.67
CA ASP A 554 17.43 -8.49 -25.36
C ASP A 554 18.54 -9.12 -24.52
N LYS A 555 18.23 -9.48 -23.27
CA LYS A 555 19.26 -10.00 -22.36
C LYS A 555 19.84 -11.35 -22.81
N ASN A 556 19.03 -12.23 -23.40
CA ASN A 556 19.51 -13.52 -23.90
C ASN A 556 20.53 -13.33 -25.05
N GLU A 557 20.26 -12.39 -25.96
CA GLU A 557 21.18 -12.05 -27.04
C GLU A 557 22.47 -11.40 -26.52
N MET A 558 22.39 -10.56 -25.49
CA MET A 558 23.58 -9.99 -24.86
C MET A 558 24.45 -11.05 -24.17
N GLU A 559 23.86 -12.06 -23.52
CA GLU A 559 24.60 -13.14 -22.84
C GLU A 559 25.37 -14.03 -23.81
N MET A 560 24.95 -14.13 -25.07
CA MET A 560 25.68 -14.86 -26.12
C MET A 560 27.12 -14.36 -26.29
N TYR A 561 27.37 -13.06 -26.03
CA TYR A 561 28.68 -12.44 -26.18
C TYR A 561 29.60 -12.60 -24.96
N LYS A 562 29.14 -13.29 -23.89
CA LYS A 562 29.93 -13.67 -22.69
C LYS A 562 30.85 -12.55 -22.16
N MET A 563 30.28 -11.38 -21.87
CA MET A 563 31.05 -10.27 -21.29
C MET A 563 31.56 -10.61 -19.89
N ASP A 564 32.80 -10.22 -19.58
CA ASP A 564 33.37 -10.34 -18.25
C ASP A 564 32.69 -9.39 -17.27
N GLU A 565 32.53 -9.81 -16.01
CA GLU A 565 31.85 -9.04 -14.96
C GLU A 565 32.46 -7.64 -14.77
N LYS A 566 33.80 -7.53 -14.90
CA LYS A 566 34.50 -6.23 -14.84
C LYS A 566 34.07 -5.28 -15.97
N ASP A 567 33.99 -5.76 -17.21
CA ASP A 567 33.58 -4.94 -18.35
C ASP A 567 32.11 -4.50 -18.23
N ILE A 568 31.26 -5.33 -17.62
CA ILE A 568 29.85 -5.01 -17.32
C ILE A 568 29.75 -3.83 -16.33
N PHE A 569 30.54 -3.86 -15.25
CA PHE A 569 30.47 -2.82 -14.21
C PHE A 569 31.15 -1.51 -14.59
N THR A 570 32.34 -1.59 -15.19
CA THR A 570 33.08 -0.38 -15.55
C THR A 570 32.53 0.29 -16.80
N ARG A 571 31.72 -0.44 -17.60
CA ARG A 571 31.24 -0.05 -18.94
C ARG A 571 32.35 0.50 -19.84
N THR A 572 33.58 0.14 -19.53
CA THR A 572 34.80 0.45 -20.26
C THR A 572 35.34 -0.90 -20.67
N ILE A 573 34.95 -1.31 -21.89
CA ILE A 573 35.40 -2.57 -22.47
C ILE A 573 36.93 -2.49 -22.51
N SER A 574 37.58 -3.31 -21.69
CA SER A 574 39.04 -3.34 -21.55
C SER A 574 39.73 -3.63 -22.88
N ASP A 575 39.07 -4.40 -23.75
CA ASP A 575 39.47 -4.66 -25.12
C ASP A 575 38.32 -4.39 -26.10
N LYS A 576 38.18 -3.13 -26.55
CA LYS A 576 37.11 -2.67 -27.46
C LYS A 576 37.00 -3.46 -28.78
N SER A 577 38.02 -4.26 -29.13
CA SER A 577 38.09 -5.08 -30.35
C SER A 577 37.28 -6.39 -30.27
N LYS A 578 36.92 -6.85 -29.06
CA LYS A 578 36.25 -8.15 -28.85
C LYS A 578 34.74 -8.15 -29.09
N LEU A 579 34.08 -7.00 -29.01
CA LEU A 579 32.61 -6.92 -29.10
C LEU A 579 32.18 -6.20 -30.39
N PRO A 580 31.16 -6.70 -31.11
CA PRO A 580 30.70 -6.08 -32.35
C PRO A 580 29.82 -4.83 -32.12
N PHE A 581 29.73 -4.32 -30.89
CA PHE A 581 28.91 -3.16 -30.54
C PHE A 581 29.47 -2.36 -29.34
N ASP A 582 28.91 -1.18 -29.13
CA ASP A 582 29.06 -0.32 -27.95
C ASP A 582 27.68 0.06 -27.37
N PHE A 583 27.64 0.41 -26.09
CA PHE A 583 26.41 0.90 -25.44
C PHE A 583 26.12 2.35 -25.83
N LEU A 584 24.84 2.66 -26.10
CA LEU A 584 24.42 4.03 -26.42
C LEU A 584 24.58 4.97 -25.21
N PHE A 585 24.29 4.50 -24.00
CA PHE A 585 24.46 5.29 -22.78
C PHE A 585 24.72 4.40 -21.54
N PRO A 586 25.65 4.78 -20.65
CA PRO A 586 26.10 3.96 -19.54
C PRO A 586 25.25 4.03 -18.27
N ALA A 587 24.05 4.62 -18.25
CA ALA A 587 23.21 4.59 -17.04
C ALA A 587 21.88 3.87 -17.23
N CYS A 588 21.64 2.88 -16.36
CA CYS A 588 20.43 2.07 -16.25
C CYS A 588 19.38 2.73 -15.34
N LEU A 589 19.19 4.04 -15.45
CA LEU A 589 18.28 4.78 -14.56
C LEU A 589 16.91 4.97 -15.20
N GLY A 590 15.86 4.88 -14.39
CA GLY A 590 14.51 5.32 -14.76
C GLY A 590 14.39 6.85 -14.67
N TYR A 591 13.23 7.37 -15.07
CA TYR A 591 13.00 8.83 -15.16
C TYR A 591 13.39 9.58 -13.88
N ILE A 592 12.79 9.22 -12.74
CA ILE A 592 13.06 9.90 -11.47
C ILE A 592 14.52 9.71 -11.04
N GLY A 593 15.07 8.50 -11.24
CA GLY A 593 16.46 8.21 -10.91
C GLY A 593 17.46 9.07 -11.68
N THR A 594 17.16 9.40 -12.94
CA THR A 594 17.98 10.32 -13.74
C THR A 594 17.89 11.79 -13.33
N MET A 595 16.88 12.17 -12.56
CA MET A 595 16.74 13.54 -12.05
C MET A 595 17.56 13.77 -10.78
N THR A 596 17.99 12.70 -10.10
CA THR A 596 18.85 12.81 -8.91
C THR A 596 20.29 13.16 -9.31
N PRO A 597 20.81 14.35 -8.94
CA PRO A 597 22.19 14.71 -9.25
C PRO A 597 23.17 13.82 -8.48
N PHE A 598 24.27 13.44 -9.14
CA PHE A 598 25.35 12.63 -8.58
C PHE A 598 24.89 11.34 -7.87
N SER A 599 23.85 10.67 -8.39
CA SER A 599 23.30 9.44 -7.79
C SER A 599 24.34 8.32 -7.59
N ASN A 600 25.43 8.32 -8.36
CA ASN A 600 26.57 7.39 -8.21
C ASN A 600 27.47 7.68 -7.00
N HIS A 601 27.37 8.85 -6.36
CA HIS A 601 28.10 9.20 -5.14
C HIS A 601 27.29 8.96 -3.87
N ASN A 602 26.03 8.56 -4.01
CA ASN A 602 25.15 8.23 -2.90
C ASN A 602 25.15 6.73 -2.61
N GLN A 603 24.93 6.38 -1.34
CA GLN A 603 24.59 5.01 -1.00
C GLN A 603 23.25 4.63 -1.64
N SER A 604 23.14 3.43 -2.23
CA SER A 604 21.97 2.98 -2.99
C SER A 604 20.60 3.23 -2.30
N PRO A 605 20.40 2.94 -0.99
CA PRO A 605 19.12 3.19 -0.33
C PRO A 605 18.69 4.67 -0.32
N ARG A 606 19.64 5.61 -0.29
CA ARG A 606 19.33 7.05 -0.33
C ARG A 606 18.74 7.47 -1.68
N ASN A 607 19.19 6.85 -2.77
CA ASN A 607 18.60 7.06 -4.09
C ASN A 607 17.18 6.50 -4.18
N ILE A 608 16.91 5.36 -3.52
CA ILE A 608 15.56 4.78 -3.43
C ILE A 608 14.62 5.74 -2.69
N TYR A 609 15.05 6.25 -1.53
CA TYR A 609 14.26 7.24 -0.76
C TYR A 609 13.99 8.50 -1.57
N GLN A 610 15.00 9.05 -2.24
CA GLN A 610 14.82 10.22 -3.09
C GLN A 610 13.80 9.97 -4.20
N CYS A 611 13.83 8.78 -4.84
CA CYS A 611 12.85 8.44 -5.87
C CYS A 611 11.42 8.42 -5.32
N GLN A 612 11.20 7.95 -4.09
CA GLN A 612 9.87 7.94 -3.47
C GLN A 612 9.42 9.33 -3.01
N MET A 613 10.31 10.08 -2.35
CA MET A 613 10.00 11.43 -1.86
C MET A 613 9.70 12.39 -3.02
N SER A 614 10.41 12.26 -4.15
CA SER A 614 10.19 13.11 -5.33
C SER A 614 8.77 12.95 -5.93
N LYS A 615 8.14 11.78 -5.79
CA LYS A 615 6.76 11.55 -6.26
C LYS A 615 5.73 12.31 -5.43
N GLN A 616 6.06 12.64 -4.19
CA GLN A 616 5.20 13.36 -3.26
C GLN A 616 5.48 14.86 -3.23
N ALA A 617 6.52 15.32 -3.95
CA ALA A 617 6.87 16.73 -4.03
C ALA A 617 5.73 17.56 -4.66
N ILE A 618 5.64 18.82 -4.28
CA ILE A 618 4.69 19.76 -4.88
C ILE A 618 5.38 20.47 -6.04
N SER A 619 4.72 20.58 -7.19
CA SER A 619 5.26 21.28 -8.37
C SER A 619 4.66 22.67 -8.55
N GLY A 620 5.34 23.52 -9.31
CA GLY A 620 4.79 24.81 -9.76
C GLY A 620 3.57 24.69 -10.67
N HIS A 621 2.93 25.84 -10.96
CA HIS A 621 1.77 25.92 -11.84
C HIS A 621 2.08 25.47 -13.28
N THR A 622 1.30 24.52 -13.78
CA THR A 622 1.29 24.15 -15.20
C THR A 622 0.57 25.22 -16.03
N THR A 623 1.19 25.68 -17.13
CA THR A 623 0.57 26.59 -18.10
C THR A 623 -0.59 25.96 -18.87
N VAL A 624 -0.54 24.65 -19.08
CA VAL A 624 -1.62 23.86 -19.67
C VAL A 624 -2.64 23.56 -18.58
N LYS A 625 -3.81 24.20 -18.65
CA LYS A 625 -4.98 23.91 -17.83
C LYS A 625 -5.55 22.54 -18.22
N ASP A 626 -4.88 21.46 -17.84
CA ASP A 626 -5.52 20.14 -17.78
C ASP A 626 -6.43 20.13 -16.55
N ASP A 627 -7.54 20.85 -16.69
CA ASP A 627 -8.51 21.16 -15.67
C ASP A 627 -9.06 19.88 -15.01
N LYS A 628 -9.01 19.89 -13.67
CA LYS A 628 -9.86 19.12 -12.76
C LYS A 628 -9.38 17.71 -12.42
N SER A 629 -8.26 17.62 -11.70
CA SER A 629 -8.22 16.68 -10.58
C SER A 629 -9.12 17.22 -9.45
N ASN A 630 -9.56 16.36 -8.53
CA ASN A 630 -10.36 16.81 -7.40
C ASN A 630 -9.54 17.66 -6.42
N VAL A 631 -8.22 17.45 -6.34
CA VAL A 631 -7.31 18.18 -5.44
C VAL A 631 -5.97 18.39 -6.14
N ASN A 632 -5.57 19.64 -6.31
CA ASN A 632 -4.25 20.04 -6.80
C ASN A 632 -3.50 20.78 -5.71
N ASN A 633 -2.25 20.42 -5.44
CA ASN A 633 -1.34 21.22 -4.61
C ASN A 633 -0.30 21.84 -5.54
N ILE A 634 -0.07 23.15 -5.41
CA ILE A 634 0.74 23.92 -6.33
C ILE A 634 1.71 24.80 -5.55
N LEU A 635 2.96 24.85 -5.98
CA LEU A 635 3.99 25.67 -5.37
C LEU A 635 4.01 27.05 -6.03
N VAL A 636 3.84 28.11 -5.25
CA VAL A 636 3.64 29.47 -5.80
C VAL A 636 4.90 30.00 -6.48
N HIS A 637 6.07 29.74 -5.90
CA HIS A 637 7.37 30.28 -6.36
C HIS A 637 8.38 29.17 -6.68
N ALA A 638 7.96 28.12 -7.38
CA ALA A 638 8.85 27.02 -7.75
C ALA A 638 10.10 27.49 -8.54
N GLN A 639 11.27 26.92 -8.25
CA GLN A 639 12.54 27.31 -8.87
C GLN A 639 13.26 26.13 -9.52
N THR A 640 13.87 26.39 -10.68
CA THR A 640 14.72 25.40 -11.37
C THR A 640 15.96 25.08 -10.54
N PRO A 641 16.35 23.81 -10.39
CA PRO A 641 17.54 23.45 -9.61
C PRO A 641 18.81 23.99 -10.26
N ILE A 642 19.71 24.58 -9.46
CA ILE A 642 21.01 25.10 -9.93
C ILE A 642 21.91 23.97 -10.44
N VAL A 643 22.00 22.87 -9.68
CA VAL A 643 22.77 21.69 -10.05
C VAL A 643 21.85 20.71 -10.74
N ASN A 644 22.18 20.35 -11.99
CA ASN A 644 21.26 19.58 -12.81
C ASN A 644 21.90 18.45 -13.61
N THR A 645 21.11 17.43 -13.91
CA THR A 645 21.53 16.32 -14.76
C THR A 645 21.28 16.64 -16.24
N ILE A 646 22.03 15.99 -17.13
CA ILE A 646 21.87 16.15 -18.58
C ILE A 646 20.43 15.85 -19.04
N PHE A 647 19.73 14.95 -18.34
CA PHE A 647 18.35 14.57 -18.64
C PHE A 647 17.33 15.66 -18.32
N ASN A 648 17.59 16.46 -17.29
CA ASN A 648 16.73 17.58 -16.93
C ASN A 648 16.97 18.82 -17.81
N THR A 649 17.95 18.77 -18.73
CA THR A 649 18.14 19.78 -19.79
C THR A 649 17.30 19.52 -21.04
N LEU A 650 16.46 18.48 -21.03
CA LEU A 650 15.55 18.16 -22.13
C LEU A 650 14.31 19.07 -22.06
N GLU A 651 13.89 19.60 -23.22
CA GLU A 651 12.93 20.71 -23.42
C GLU A 651 11.58 20.60 -22.68
N HIS A 652 11.23 19.44 -22.09
CA HIS A 652 9.96 19.24 -21.41
C HIS A 652 10.03 19.32 -19.87
N THR A 653 11.23 19.30 -19.28
CA THR A 653 11.42 19.20 -17.82
C THR A 653 11.53 20.53 -17.07
N TYR A 654 11.97 21.61 -17.73
CA TYR A 654 12.09 22.94 -17.10
C TYR A 654 10.76 23.62 -16.77
N ILE A 655 9.64 23.11 -17.30
CA ILE A 655 8.37 23.84 -17.28
C ILE A 655 7.75 23.85 -15.87
N ASN A 656 7.98 22.83 -15.03
CA ASN A 656 7.45 22.80 -13.65
C ASN A 656 8.47 22.27 -12.62
N PRO A 657 9.29 23.15 -12.03
CA PRO A 657 10.15 22.75 -10.94
C PRO A 657 9.34 22.24 -9.73
N THR A 658 9.93 21.30 -8.99
CA THR A 658 9.31 20.64 -7.83
C THR A 658 9.85 21.13 -6.48
N GLY A 659 10.52 22.27 -6.44
CA GLY A 659 11.18 22.75 -5.23
C GLY A 659 11.73 24.17 -5.33
N PHE A 660 12.60 24.51 -4.37
CA PHE A 660 13.28 25.80 -4.23
C PHE A 660 14.80 25.59 -4.15
N ASN A 661 15.58 26.56 -4.62
CA ASN A 661 16.99 26.65 -4.26
C ASN A 661 17.09 27.32 -2.88
N VAL A 662 17.66 26.62 -1.91
CA VAL A 662 17.77 27.08 -0.52
C VAL A 662 19.24 27.19 -0.15
N ILE A 663 19.60 28.27 0.55
CA ILE A 663 20.91 28.40 1.18
C ILE A 663 20.90 27.55 2.47
N MET A 664 21.72 26.51 2.50
CA MET A 664 21.80 25.57 3.63
C MET A 664 23.09 25.80 4.42
N ALA A 665 22.97 25.91 5.74
CA ALA A 665 24.10 25.90 6.67
C ALA A 665 24.07 24.59 7.48
N LEU A 666 25.12 23.78 7.36
CA LEU A 666 25.26 22.52 8.08
C LEU A 666 26.03 22.75 9.38
N MET A 667 25.31 23.01 10.47
CA MET A 667 25.90 23.21 11.80
C MET A 667 24.90 22.83 12.89
N PRO A 668 25.33 22.32 14.06
CA PRO A 668 24.45 22.22 15.20
C PRO A 668 24.00 23.61 15.64
N PHE A 669 22.69 23.86 15.69
CA PHE A 669 22.16 25.18 16.02
C PHE A 669 21.00 25.05 17.01
N TYR A 670 21.19 25.57 18.22
CA TYR A 670 20.25 25.51 19.36
C TYR A 670 19.71 24.11 19.74
N GLY A 671 20.25 23.04 19.16
CA GLY A 671 19.75 21.67 19.36
C GLY A 671 18.42 21.37 18.67
N GLU A 672 17.81 22.33 17.98
CA GLU A 672 16.51 22.16 17.33
C GLU A 672 16.60 21.48 15.96
N ASN A 673 17.82 21.24 15.44
CA ASN A 673 18.11 20.53 14.19
C ASN A 673 18.72 19.13 14.40
N GLN A 674 18.41 18.48 15.53
CA GLN A 674 18.81 17.11 15.85
C GLN A 674 17.79 16.08 15.31
N GLU A 675 18.22 14.82 15.10
CA GLU A 675 17.32 13.72 14.72
C GLU A 675 16.44 14.04 13.48
N ASP A 676 17.10 14.43 12.38
CA ASP A 676 16.50 14.77 11.07
C ASP A 676 15.58 16.02 11.05
N SER A 677 15.57 16.85 12.10
CA SER A 677 14.84 18.12 12.10
C SER A 677 15.61 19.25 11.38
N LEU A 678 14.85 20.22 10.84
CA LEU A 678 15.37 21.37 10.10
C LEU A 678 14.87 22.67 10.72
N ILE A 679 15.75 23.66 10.81
CA ILE A 679 15.40 25.03 11.23
C ILE A 679 15.24 25.88 9.96
N LEU A 680 14.07 26.50 9.80
CA LEU A 680 13.77 27.39 8.68
C LEU A 680 13.86 28.85 9.13
N ASN A 681 14.36 29.72 8.25
CA ASN A 681 14.36 31.15 8.50
C ASN A 681 12.94 31.72 8.34
N LYS A 682 12.32 32.13 9.44
CA LYS A 682 10.95 32.70 9.47
C LYS A 682 10.79 33.87 8.49
N SER A 683 11.76 34.78 8.42
CA SER A 683 11.71 35.91 7.48
C SER A 683 11.68 35.48 6.01
N SER A 684 12.23 34.30 5.68
CA SER A 684 12.17 33.74 4.32
C SER A 684 10.80 33.10 4.06
N VAL A 685 10.22 32.42 5.06
CA VAL A 685 8.86 31.87 5.00
C VAL A 685 7.82 32.99 4.83
N ASP A 686 7.94 34.08 5.59
CA ASP A 686 7.06 35.26 5.50
C ASP A 686 7.14 35.93 4.12
N ARG A 687 8.28 35.82 3.43
CA ARG A 687 8.47 36.28 2.04
C ARG A 687 7.97 35.27 0.99
N GLY A 688 7.44 34.12 1.39
CA GLY A 688 6.85 33.11 0.50
C GLY A 688 7.70 31.86 0.24
N LEU A 689 8.77 31.61 1.01
CA LEU A 689 9.52 30.35 0.91
C LEU A 689 8.60 29.16 1.21
N PHE A 690 8.51 28.20 0.28
CA PHE A 690 7.63 27.03 0.33
C PHE A 690 6.12 27.32 0.43
N LEU A 691 5.66 28.55 0.11
CA LEU A 691 4.24 28.85 0.01
C LEU A 691 3.58 27.97 -1.05
N SER A 692 2.48 27.32 -0.70
CA SER A 692 1.71 26.48 -1.61
C SER A 692 0.21 26.81 -1.61
N GLU A 693 -0.42 26.58 -2.75
CA GLU A 693 -1.85 26.73 -3.00
C GLU A 693 -2.48 25.35 -3.18
N ARG A 694 -3.56 25.05 -2.46
CA ARG A 694 -4.37 23.84 -2.64
C ARG A 694 -5.69 24.21 -3.29
N GLU A 695 -5.91 23.70 -4.51
CA GLU A 695 -7.17 23.83 -5.22
C GLU A 695 -8.00 22.56 -5.06
N THR A 696 -9.23 22.65 -4.53
CA THR A 696 -10.14 21.51 -4.39
C THR A 696 -11.40 21.75 -5.23
N THR A 697 -11.76 20.80 -6.09
CA THR A 697 -12.98 20.88 -6.92
C THR A 697 -14.02 19.89 -6.43
N HIS A 698 -15.15 20.41 -5.97
CA HIS A 698 -16.31 19.61 -5.57
C HIS A 698 -17.31 19.53 -6.73
N THR A 699 -17.77 18.32 -7.06
CA THR A 699 -18.73 18.08 -8.15
C THR A 699 -20.05 17.54 -7.58
N HIS A 700 -21.17 18.11 -8.01
CA HIS A 700 -22.52 17.66 -7.69
C HIS A 700 -23.35 17.54 -8.97
N ILE A 701 -24.19 16.50 -9.08
CA ILE A 701 -25.09 16.27 -10.22
C ILE A 701 -26.51 16.47 -9.71
N LEU A 702 -27.27 17.35 -10.35
CA LEU A 702 -28.67 17.61 -10.01
C LEU A 702 -29.56 16.43 -10.45
N GLU A 703 -30.41 15.95 -9.56
CA GLU A 703 -31.46 14.99 -9.90
C GLU A 703 -32.67 15.70 -10.54
N SER A 704 -33.51 14.97 -11.27
CA SER A 704 -34.63 15.54 -12.04
C SER A 704 -35.63 16.38 -11.22
N ASP A 705 -35.76 16.06 -9.93
CA ASP A 705 -36.69 16.69 -8.99
C ASP A 705 -36.03 17.80 -8.13
N ASP A 706 -34.74 18.05 -8.33
CA ASP A 706 -33.97 19.03 -7.55
C ASP A 706 -34.13 20.44 -8.09
N ILE A 707 -34.43 21.39 -7.21
CA ILE A 707 -34.47 22.81 -7.54
C ILE A 707 -33.46 23.55 -6.67
N LEU A 708 -32.62 24.37 -7.29
CA LEU A 708 -31.70 25.27 -6.58
C LEU A 708 -32.48 26.29 -5.75
N TRP A 709 -32.05 26.49 -4.51
CA TRP A 709 -32.79 27.35 -3.59
C TRP A 709 -31.88 28.07 -2.59
N SER A 710 -32.13 29.37 -2.40
CA SER A 710 -31.53 30.17 -1.33
C SER A 710 -32.60 30.62 -0.32
N PRO A 711 -32.30 30.62 0.99
CA PRO A 711 -33.16 31.23 1.99
C PRO A 711 -33.17 32.76 1.86
N ILE A 712 -34.37 33.35 1.70
CA ILE A 712 -34.57 34.80 1.48
C ILE A 712 -34.82 35.55 2.80
N ILE A 713 -35.46 34.92 3.79
CA ILE A 713 -35.88 35.54 5.05
C ILE A 713 -35.08 34.94 6.21
N ASN A 714 -34.37 35.77 6.98
CA ASN A 714 -33.51 35.39 8.12
C ASN A 714 -32.66 34.13 7.88
N PRO A 715 -31.81 34.11 6.84
CA PRO A 715 -30.95 32.96 6.55
C PRO A 715 -30.02 32.70 7.74
N GLN A 716 -29.88 31.42 8.13
CA GLN A 716 -28.86 31.01 9.10
C GLN A 716 -27.46 31.33 8.55
N LYS A 717 -26.47 31.52 9.44
CA LYS A 717 -25.10 31.95 9.09
C LYS A 717 -24.50 31.15 7.91
N GLU A 718 -24.71 29.84 7.91
CA GLU A 718 -24.19 28.89 6.91
C GLU A 718 -24.69 29.13 5.47
N PHE A 719 -25.82 29.84 5.29
CA PHE A 719 -26.46 30.05 3.98
C PHE A 719 -26.29 31.48 3.44
N LEU A 720 -25.69 32.40 4.22
CA LEU A 720 -25.52 33.82 3.85
C LEU A 720 -24.73 34.02 2.55
N LYS A 721 -23.86 33.07 2.21
CA LYS A 721 -22.93 33.16 1.08
C LYS A 721 -23.53 32.63 -0.24
N LEU A 722 -24.79 32.17 -0.21
CA LEU A 722 -25.49 31.62 -1.37
C LEU A 722 -26.26 32.70 -2.15
N VAL A 723 -26.15 32.64 -3.48
CA VAL A 723 -26.97 33.37 -4.45
C VAL A 723 -27.63 32.32 -5.34
N ASP A 724 -28.97 32.31 -5.41
CA ASP A 724 -29.76 31.34 -6.19
C ASP A 724 -29.40 29.86 -5.91
N GLY A 725 -29.15 29.52 -4.64
CA GLY A 725 -28.80 28.18 -4.18
C GLY A 725 -27.33 27.80 -4.34
N ILE A 726 -26.46 28.71 -4.80
CA ILE A 726 -25.04 28.43 -5.06
C ILE A 726 -24.14 29.51 -4.47
N VAL A 727 -22.97 29.11 -3.97
CA VAL A 727 -22.01 30.05 -3.39
C VAL A 727 -21.46 31.06 -4.42
N LYS A 728 -21.33 32.32 -4.01
CA LYS A 728 -20.78 33.38 -4.85
C LYS A 728 -19.26 33.23 -5.03
N VAL A 729 -18.77 33.36 -6.26
CA VAL A 729 -17.33 33.38 -6.59
C VAL A 729 -16.63 34.52 -5.83
N GLY A 730 -15.46 34.23 -5.26
CA GLY A 730 -14.69 35.17 -4.43
C GLY A 730 -15.03 35.16 -2.94
N SER A 731 -16.10 34.47 -2.53
CA SER A 731 -16.46 34.33 -1.12
C SER A 731 -15.40 33.55 -0.35
N ILE A 732 -15.15 33.95 0.89
CA ILE A 732 -14.32 33.18 1.83
C ILE A 732 -15.26 32.22 2.57
N LEU A 733 -15.00 30.92 2.51
CA LEU A 733 -15.75 29.88 3.20
C LEU A 733 -15.09 29.52 4.53
N GLU A 734 -15.91 29.41 5.56
CA GLU A 734 -15.61 28.91 6.89
C GLU A 734 -16.24 27.53 7.06
N LYS A 735 -15.80 26.79 8.08
CA LYS A 735 -16.34 25.46 8.41
C LYS A 735 -17.88 25.51 8.52
N ASN A 736 -18.54 24.54 7.90
CA ASN A 736 -19.99 24.35 7.77
C ASN A 736 -20.73 25.28 6.80
N ASP A 737 -20.05 26.21 6.12
CA ASP A 737 -20.72 27.02 5.09
C ASP A 737 -21.26 26.14 3.96
N VAL A 738 -22.47 26.45 3.51
CA VAL A 738 -23.13 25.73 2.42
C VAL A 738 -22.62 26.28 1.09
N MET A 739 -22.19 25.37 0.22
CA MET A 739 -21.76 25.69 -1.15
C MET A 739 -22.89 25.52 -2.17
N ILE A 740 -23.73 24.50 -1.99
CA ILE A 740 -24.89 24.21 -2.85
C ILE A 740 -26.08 23.83 -1.97
N CYS A 741 -27.22 24.50 -2.17
CA CYS A 741 -28.48 24.22 -1.48
C CYS A 741 -29.59 23.89 -2.48
N LEU A 742 -30.33 22.82 -2.20
CA LEU A 742 -31.40 22.28 -3.03
C LEU A 742 -32.69 22.15 -2.22
N LYS A 743 -33.82 22.11 -2.92
CA LYS A 743 -35.13 21.71 -2.38
C LYS A 743 -35.69 20.54 -3.20
N LYS A 744 -36.25 19.54 -2.51
CA LYS A 744 -36.95 18.40 -3.12
C LYS A 744 -38.46 18.48 -2.85
N PHE A 745 -39.25 17.99 -3.80
CA PHE A 745 -40.68 17.76 -3.61
C PHE A 745 -40.90 16.50 -2.77
N LYS A 746 -41.65 16.60 -1.67
CA LYS A 746 -42.19 15.45 -0.94
C LYS A 746 -43.67 15.30 -1.26
N VAL A 747 -44.05 14.17 -1.83
CA VAL A 747 -45.48 13.80 -1.99
C VAL A 747 -45.96 13.19 -0.68
N GLY A 748 -46.69 13.96 0.12
CA GLY A 748 -47.40 13.51 1.31
C GLY A 748 -48.92 13.62 1.14
N PRO A 749 -49.74 12.89 1.93
CA PRO A 749 -51.20 12.87 1.78
C PRO A 749 -51.89 14.21 2.09
N HIS A 750 -51.23 15.13 2.79
CA HIS A 750 -51.72 16.50 3.02
C HIS A 750 -50.51 17.47 3.03
N ASP A 751 -50.57 18.48 2.16
CA ASP A 751 -49.61 19.59 1.90
C ASP A 751 -48.35 19.34 1.05
N ASN A 752 -48.24 20.14 -0.02
CA ASN A 752 -47.08 20.30 -0.90
C ASN A 752 -45.97 21.10 -0.19
N ASN A 753 -45.25 20.49 0.76
CA ASN A 753 -44.13 21.14 1.44
C ASN A 753 -42.78 20.82 0.77
N PHE A 754 -42.02 21.87 0.47
CA PHE A 754 -40.62 21.77 0.02
C PHE A 754 -39.70 21.65 1.23
N GLU A 755 -38.84 20.63 1.26
CA GLU A 755 -37.78 20.52 2.27
C GLU A 755 -36.44 20.96 1.66
N PRO A 756 -35.85 22.08 2.13
CA PRO A 756 -34.50 22.47 1.72
C PRO A 756 -33.46 21.58 2.41
N TYR A 757 -32.42 21.19 1.68
CA TYR A 757 -31.24 20.54 2.23
C TYR A 757 -29.95 21.10 1.61
N ALA A 758 -28.87 21.07 2.39
CA ALA A 758 -27.55 21.42 1.90
C ALA A 758 -26.94 20.23 1.15
N ALA A 759 -26.81 20.35 -0.17
CA ALA A 759 -26.26 19.30 -1.02
C ALA A 759 -24.73 19.23 -0.93
N LEU A 760 -24.08 20.37 -0.70
CA LEU A 760 -22.63 20.46 -0.55
C LEU A 760 -22.28 21.47 0.55
N LYS A 761 -21.42 21.08 1.50
CA LYS A 761 -20.91 21.93 2.59
C LYS A 761 -19.38 21.94 2.61
N HIS A 762 -18.81 23.02 3.12
CA HIS A 762 -17.38 23.12 3.39
C HIS A 762 -17.05 22.52 4.76
N ASP A 763 -16.37 21.37 4.78
CA ASP A 763 -16.10 20.63 6.01
C ASP A 763 -14.69 20.89 6.58
N SER A 764 -13.81 21.60 5.86
CA SER A 764 -12.44 21.87 6.33
C SER A 764 -12.41 22.96 7.41
N GLU A 765 -11.47 22.84 8.34
CA GLU A 765 -11.28 23.85 9.39
C GLU A 765 -10.61 25.12 8.85
N ASN A 766 -9.80 24.97 7.81
CA ASN A 766 -9.13 26.10 7.18
C ASN A 766 -10.10 26.87 6.28
N SER A 767 -10.02 28.20 6.38
CA SER A 767 -10.77 29.08 5.48
C SER A 767 -10.25 28.97 4.06
N CYS A 768 -11.15 28.84 3.09
CA CYS A 768 -10.79 28.79 1.68
C CYS A 768 -11.54 29.85 0.88
N ARG A 769 -11.03 30.22 -0.29
CA ARG A 769 -11.68 31.17 -1.20
C ARG A 769 -12.31 30.44 -2.37
N VAL A 770 -13.55 30.79 -2.73
CA VAL A 770 -14.18 30.26 -3.94
C VAL A 770 -13.52 30.86 -5.17
N LYS A 771 -12.87 30.02 -5.98
CA LYS A 771 -12.18 30.39 -7.22
C LYS A 771 -13.12 30.46 -8.41
N SER A 772 -13.97 29.44 -8.58
CA SER A 772 -14.90 29.37 -9.70
C SER A 772 -16.06 28.42 -9.44
N VAL A 773 -17.19 28.70 -10.08
CA VAL A 773 -18.36 27.82 -10.16
C VAL A 773 -18.65 27.57 -11.64
N THR A 774 -18.72 26.31 -12.07
CA THR A 774 -19.01 25.95 -13.48
C THR A 774 -20.21 25.03 -13.58
N PHE A 775 -21.01 25.25 -14.62
CA PHE A 775 -22.16 24.41 -14.96
C PHE A 775 -21.87 23.66 -16.26
N ASP A 776 -22.08 22.35 -16.23
CA ASP A 776 -21.95 21.48 -17.39
C ASP A 776 -23.19 20.57 -17.47
N LYS A 777 -23.35 19.82 -18.56
CA LYS A 777 -24.42 18.82 -18.70
C LYS A 777 -23.83 17.43 -18.93
N THR A 778 -24.44 16.39 -18.36
CA THR A 778 -24.10 15.00 -18.68
C THR A 778 -24.56 14.65 -20.10
N SER A 779 -24.11 13.51 -20.63
CA SER A 779 -24.66 12.95 -21.87
C SER A 779 -26.16 12.63 -21.81
N LYS A 780 -26.75 12.58 -20.61
CA LYS A 780 -28.19 12.39 -20.37
C LYS A 780 -28.94 13.70 -20.15
N ASN A 781 -28.28 14.84 -20.35
CA ASN A 781 -28.77 16.20 -20.08
C ASN A 781 -28.98 16.57 -18.59
N ASP A 782 -28.46 15.78 -17.65
CA ASP A 782 -28.45 16.15 -16.21
C ASP A 782 -27.47 17.31 -15.98
N ILE A 783 -27.82 18.26 -15.11
CA ILE A 783 -26.97 19.42 -14.83
C ILE A 783 -25.89 19.05 -13.80
N ILE A 784 -24.63 19.34 -14.12
CA ILE A 784 -23.47 19.15 -13.25
C ILE A 784 -23.03 20.52 -12.74
N ILE A 785 -22.96 20.69 -11.42
CA ILE A 785 -22.43 21.89 -10.76
C ILE A 785 -21.07 21.55 -10.16
N ARG A 786 -20.04 22.33 -10.50
CA ARG A 786 -18.70 22.20 -9.91
C ARG A 786 -18.30 23.48 -9.21
N VAL A 787 -17.85 23.36 -7.96
CA VAL A 787 -17.35 24.46 -7.13
C VAL A 787 -15.87 24.20 -6.84
N THR A 788 -15.00 25.09 -7.32
CA THR A 788 -13.55 25.04 -7.05
C THR A 788 -13.18 26.06 -5.98
N VAL A 789 -12.54 25.59 -4.92
CA VAL A 789 -12.07 26.38 -3.79
C VAL A 789 -10.54 26.35 -3.70
N VAL A 790 -9.97 27.41 -3.15
CA VAL A 790 -8.52 27.61 -3.01
C VAL A 790 -8.16 27.87 -1.55
N GLU A 791 -7.16 27.14 -1.06
CA GLU A 791 -6.60 27.24 0.28
C GLU A 791 -5.10 27.54 0.17
N PHE A 792 -4.60 28.58 0.85
CA PHE A 792 -3.17 28.83 0.95
C PHE A 792 -2.58 28.10 2.16
N LEU A 793 -1.48 27.39 1.94
CA LEU A 793 -0.78 26.62 2.94
C LEU A 793 0.60 27.25 3.15
N ILE A 794 0.76 27.89 4.31
CA ILE A 794 2.03 28.42 4.78
C ILE A 794 2.75 27.30 5.55
N PRO A 795 4.05 27.08 5.32
CA PRO A 795 4.83 26.16 6.13
C PRO A 795 4.71 26.52 7.61
N ALA A 796 4.07 25.65 8.38
CA ALA A 796 3.95 25.78 9.82
C ALA A 796 4.86 24.76 10.51
N ILE A 797 5.33 25.12 11.70
CA ILE A 797 5.99 24.16 12.59
C ILE A 797 4.94 23.12 12.98
N GLY A 798 5.28 21.84 12.85
CA GLY A 798 4.34 20.73 13.06
C GLY A 798 3.51 20.89 14.34
N ASP A 799 2.24 20.52 14.23
CA ASP A 799 1.22 20.65 15.27
C ASP A 799 1.69 20.19 16.67
N LYS A 800 1.61 21.12 17.62
CA LYS A 800 2.02 20.95 19.02
C LYS A 800 0.78 21.04 19.90
N PHE A 801 0.43 19.95 20.56
CA PHE A 801 -0.69 19.88 21.50
C PHE A 801 -0.17 19.46 22.86
N CYS A 802 -0.61 20.08 23.96
CA CYS A 802 -0.08 19.79 25.29
C CYS A 802 -0.95 20.31 26.46
N LEU A 803 -0.57 19.87 27.67
CA LEU A 803 -1.05 20.29 28.99
C LEU A 803 -0.12 21.38 29.58
N THR A 804 -0.59 22.23 30.47
CA THR A 804 0.27 23.24 31.14
C THR A 804 1.19 22.68 32.22
N ASP A 805 2.22 23.44 32.59
CA ASP A 805 3.25 23.10 33.59
C ASP A 805 2.72 22.67 34.97
N ASP A 806 1.57 23.22 35.38
CA ASP A 806 0.89 22.93 36.64
C ASP A 806 0.22 21.54 36.72
N HIS A 807 0.34 20.72 35.66
CA HIS A 807 -0.11 19.33 35.67
C HIS A 807 0.92 18.39 36.29
N GLN A 808 0.42 17.34 36.94
CA GLN A 808 1.23 16.25 37.46
C GLN A 808 0.76 14.92 36.86
N VAL A 809 1.71 14.04 36.59
CA VAL A 809 1.49 12.70 36.02
C VAL A 809 1.76 11.65 37.09
N LEU A 810 0.91 10.62 37.16
CA LEU A 810 1.12 9.51 38.07
C LEU A 810 2.15 8.54 37.47
N THR A 811 3.26 8.31 38.18
CA THR A 811 4.31 7.33 37.83
C THR A 811 4.34 6.18 38.84
N SER A 812 5.10 5.11 38.56
CA SER A 812 5.29 4.00 39.50
C SER A 812 5.97 4.42 40.81
N ASN A 813 6.68 5.56 40.81
CA ASN A 813 7.32 6.18 41.98
C ASN A 813 6.47 7.26 42.67
N GLY A 814 5.26 7.52 42.16
CA GLY A 814 4.31 8.50 42.67
C GLY A 814 4.03 9.64 41.69
N TRP A 815 3.39 10.71 42.18
CA TRP A 815 3.07 11.87 41.36
C TRP A 815 4.32 12.71 41.07
N LYS A 816 4.53 13.03 39.80
CA LYS A 816 5.65 13.84 39.31
C LYS A 816 5.12 15.03 38.50
N GLY A 817 5.78 16.18 38.56
CA GLY A 817 5.44 17.31 37.68
C GLY A 817 5.56 16.89 36.23
N ILE A 818 4.65 17.32 35.36
CA ILE A 818 4.68 16.90 33.94
C ILE A 818 5.99 17.32 33.26
N ALA A 819 6.56 18.46 33.67
CA ALA A 819 7.84 18.96 33.21
C ALA A 819 9.04 18.11 33.67
N ASP A 820 8.89 17.35 34.76
CA ASP A 820 9.96 16.55 35.36
C ASP A 820 9.93 15.08 34.88
N VAL A 821 8.92 14.68 34.10
CA VAL A 821 8.81 13.30 33.58
C VAL A 821 9.89 13.04 32.54
N THR A 822 10.50 11.86 32.60
CA THR A 822 11.55 11.39 31.70
C THR A 822 11.15 10.10 31.01
N LEU A 823 11.88 9.70 29.96
CA LEU A 823 11.64 8.43 29.25
C LEU A 823 11.84 7.19 30.12
N ASP A 824 12.55 7.32 31.25
CA ASP A 824 12.78 6.21 32.18
C ASP A 824 11.68 6.04 33.22
N ASP A 825 10.83 7.03 33.42
CA ASP A 825 9.72 6.95 34.36
C ASP A 825 8.62 6.05 33.78
N GLU A 826 8.14 5.08 34.56
CA GLU A 826 6.95 4.30 34.18
C GLU A 826 5.69 5.09 34.55
N VAL A 827 4.95 5.55 33.55
CA VAL A 827 3.74 6.35 33.71
C VAL A 827 2.49 5.46 33.79
N CYS A 828 1.52 5.89 34.60
CA CYS A 828 0.25 5.18 34.80
C CYS A 828 -0.68 5.39 33.61
N CYS A 829 -0.90 4.32 32.85
CA CYS A 829 -1.74 4.23 31.67
C CYS A 829 -2.98 3.36 31.94
N MET A 830 -3.97 3.47 31.05
CA MET A 830 -5.14 2.58 31.03
C MET A 830 -5.30 1.97 29.65
N ASP A 831 -5.54 0.66 29.59
CA ASP A 831 -5.98 -0.02 28.37
C ASP A 831 -7.48 0.26 28.19
N ALA A 832 -7.86 0.92 27.10
CA ALA A 832 -9.24 1.34 26.86
C ALA A 832 -10.20 0.17 26.59
N SER A 833 -9.69 -1.00 26.18
CA SER A 833 -10.50 -2.17 25.85
C SER A 833 -11.03 -2.88 27.10
N ASP A 834 -10.19 -3.02 28.12
CA ASP A 834 -10.50 -3.75 29.35
C ASP A 834 -10.54 -2.86 30.61
N GLU A 835 -10.22 -1.57 30.50
CA GLU A 835 -10.16 -0.56 31.58
C GLU A 835 -9.18 -0.92 32.72
N THR A 836 -8.14 -1.72 32.45
CA THR A 836 -7.11 -2.09 33.43
C THR A 836 -5.98 -1.07 33.50
N ILE A 837 -5.30 -1.00 34.67
CA ILE A 837 -4.17 -0.11 34.90
C ILE A 837 -2.88 -0.81 34.46
N VAL A 838 -2.05 -0.11 33.70
CA VAL A 838 -0.72 -0.54 33.25
C VAL A 838 0.28 0.57 33.53
N TYR A 839 1.48 0.23 33.98
CA TYR A 839 2.60 1.18 34.07
C TYR A 839 3.56 0.88 32.94
N GLU A 840 3.87 1.88 32.13
CA GLU A 840 4.78 1.72 30.99
C GLU A 840 5.64 2.96 30.80
N LYS A 841 6.82 2.79 30.22
CA LYS A 841 7.69 3.92 29.85
C LYS A 841 7.08 4.69 28.67
N PRO A 842 6.99 6.03 28.73
CA PRO A 842 6.55 6.81 27.59
C PRO A 842 7.55 6.65 26.44
N SER A 843 7.05 6.57 25.22
CA SER A 843 7.87 6.54 24.01
C SER A 843 8.48 7.91 23.70
N GLU A 844 7.83 8.99 24.11
CA GLU A 844 8.29 10.36 23.95
C GLU A 844 7.82 11.23 25.13
N VAL A 845 8.65 12.20 25.51
CA VAL A 845 8.31 13.31 26.42
C VAL A 845 8.59 14.60 25.66
N VAL A 846 7.59 15.48 25.54
CA VAL A 846 7.71 16.71 24.76
C VAL A 846 7.30 17.93 25.57
N SER A 847 7.97 19.06 25.33
CA SER A 847 7.62 20.36 25.86
C SER A 847 7.69 21.43 24.77
N PHE A 848 6.76 22.37 24.76
CA PHE A 848 6.66 23.43 23.78
C PHE A 848 6.42 24.77 24.46
N GLU A 849 6.87 25.85 23.83
CA GLU A 849 6.63 27.22 24.28
C GLU A 849 5.44 27.77 23.48
N CYS A 850 4.37 28.15 24.18
CA CYS A 850 3.21 28.84 23.60
C CYS A 850 3.43 30.35 23.75
N GLU A 851 3.22 31.10 22.67
CA GLU A 851 3.21 32.57 22.68
C GLU A 851 1.84 33.07 22.20
N ASN A 852 1.11 33.77 23.08
CA ASN A 852 -0.23 34.29 22.81
C ASN A 852 -1.22 33.25 22.24
N GLU A 853 -1.16 32.00 22.70
CA GLU A 853 -2.06 30.94 22.25
C GLU A 853 -3.35 30.88 23.08
N THR A 854 -4.42 30.38 22.47
CA THR A 854 -5.69 30.12 23.16
C THR A 854 -5.68 28.71 23.75
N LEU A 855 -5.87 28.60 25.06
CA LEU A 855 -6.01 27.32 25.76
C LEU A 855 -7.47 27.05 26.12
N TYR A 856 -7.80 25.76 26.20
CA TYR A 856 -9.05 25.25 26.74
C TYR A 856 -8.86 24.91 28.23
N GLU A 857 -9.65 25.54 29.10
CA GLU A 857 -9.65 25.25 30.54
C GLU A 857 -10.99 24.67 30.99
N ILE A 858 -10.93 23.58 31.75
CA ILE A 858 -12.02 23.07 32.56
C ILE A 858 -11.62 23.20 34.02
N ASP A 859 -12.39 23.93 34.83
CA ASP A 859 -12.23 23.87 36.28
C ASP A 859 -13.58 23.71 36.99
N THR A 860 -13.84 22.50 37.46
CA THR A 860 -15.06 22.11 38.18
C THR A 860 -14.72 21.58 39.57
N GLN A 861 -15.72 21.35 40.42
CA GLN A 861 -15.50 20.68 41.71
C GLN A 861 -14.89 19.27 41.58
N TYR A 862 -14.96 18.63 40.40
CA TYR A 862 -14.48 17.26 40.19
C TYR A 862 -13.25 17.15 39.29
N ILE A 863 -13.07 18.02 38.31
CA ILE A 863 -12.00 17.96 37.29
C ILE A 863 -11.36 19.34 37.15
N SER A 864 -10.04 19.37 37.01
CA SER A 864 -9.27 20.53 36.56
C SER A 864 -8.36 20.07 35.43
N LEU A 865 -8.42 20.71 34.25
CA LEU A 865 -7.55 20.48 33.11
C LEU A 865 -7.35 21.80 32.37
N MET A 866 -6.13 22.04 31.86
CA MET A 866 -5.82 23.18 31.01
C MET A 866 -4.91 22.71 29.89
N THR A 867 -5.39 22.79 28.65
CA THR A 867 -4.77 22.16 27.48
C THR A 867 -4.87 23.05 26.27
N THR A 868 -4.00 22.86 25.29
CA THR A 868 -4.16 23.42 23.95
C THR A 868 -5.48 22.96 23.31
N MET A 869 -6.04 23.75 22.40
CA MET A 869 -7.33 23.47 21.74
C MET A 869 -7.40 22.14 21.00
N ASN A 870 -6.27 21.62 20.57
CA ASN A 870 -6.20 20.40 19.76
C ASN A 870 -5.71 19.17 20.57
N HIS A 871 -5.67 19.28 21.91
CA HIS A 871 -5.32 18.18 22.79
C HIS A 871 -6.41 17.10 22.84
N ARG A 872 -6.03 15.82 22.79
CA ARG A 872 -6.99 14.69 22.77
C ARG A 872 -7.56 14.43 24.16
N MET A 873 -8.84 14.71 24.33
CA MET A 873 -9.60 14.44 25.55
C MET A 873 -10.28 13.07 25.49
N PHE A 874 -10.25 12.30 26.57
CA PHE A 874 -10.92 10.99 26.64
C PHE A 874 -12.31 11.12 27.27
N VAL A 875 -13.34 11.19 26.42
CA VAL A 875 -14.69 11.60 26.80
C VAL A 875 -15.79 10.75 26.15
N LYS A 876 -16.99 10.78 26.71
CA LYS A 876 -18.21 10.25 26.09
C LYS A 876 -19.39 11.20 26.25
N THR A 877 -20.41 11.06 25.41
CA THR A 877 -21.64 11.85 25.53
C THR A 877 -22.53 11.35 26.66
N ASN A 878 -23.58 12.09 27.03
CA ASN A 878 -24.50 11.69 28.10
C ASN A 878 -25.55 10.63 27.64
N SER A 879 -25.33 9.95 26.51
CA SER A 879 -26.25 8.91 25.99
C SER A 879 -25.96 7.54 26.59
N LYS A 880 -27.00 6.74 26.82
CA LYS A 880 -26.89 5.37 27.38
C LYS A 880 -26.01 4.43 26.53
N ASN A 881 -25.97 4.64 25.21
CA ASN A 881 -25.21 3.79 24.27
C ASN A 881 -23.85 4.37 23.86
N SER A 882 -23.39 5.44 24.52
CA SER A 882 -22.13 6.11 24.16
C SER A 882 -20.91 5.40 24.74
N VAL A 883 -19.89 5.21 23.90
CA VAL A 883 -18.59 4.66 24.27
C VAL A 883 -17.58 5.80 24.43
N TYR A 884 -16.57 5.61 25.28
CA TYR A 884 -15.46 6.56 25.38
C TYR A 884 -14.65 6.60 24.08
N ARG A 885 -14.29 7.81 23.67
CA ARG A 885 -13.44 8.04 22.51
C ARG A 885 -12.57 9.27 22.74
N PHE A 886 -11.52 9.39 21.95
CA PHE A 886 -10.72 10.61 21.90
C PHE A 886 -11.46 11.68 21.11
N VAL A 887 -11.51 12.90 21.65
CA VAL A 887 -12.09 14.09 21.05
C VAL A 887 -11.17 15.26 21.36
N ASP A 888 -10.86 16.10 20.38
CA ASP A 888 -10.03 17.28 20.62
C ASP A 888 -10.72 18.27 21.56
N ALA A 889 -9.94 18.98 22.37
CA ALA A 889 -10.42 19.91 23.39
C ALA A 889 -11.37 20.99 22.80
N GLN A 890 -11.10 21.49 21.61
CA GLN A 890 -11.96 22.45 20.88
C GLN A 890 -13.36 21.89 20.62
N ASN A 891 -13.42 20.58 20.36
CA ASN A 891 -14.66 19.86 20.12
C ASN A 891 -15.37 19.48 21.43
N CYS A 892 -14.77 19.72 22.59
CA CYS A 892 -15.40 19.58 23.90
C CYS A 892 -16.10 20.86 24.37
N LEU A 893 -15.71 22.03 23.84
CA LEU A 893 -16.18 23.34 24.28
C LEU A 893 -17.70 23.43 24.30
N HIS A 894 -18.23 23.79 25.47
CA HIS A 894 -19.65 23.96 25.79
C HIS A 894 -20.52 22.71 25.60
N LYS A 895 -19.92 21.53 25.37
CA LYS A 895 -20.66 20.27 25.21
C LYS A 895 -20.82 19.56 26.55
N ARG A 896 -21.96 18.86 26.68
CA ARG A 896 -22.30 18.04 27.86
C ARG A 896 -21.60 16.67 27.77
N LEU A 897 -20.38 16.58 28.30
CA LEU A 897 -19.50 15.42 28.17
C LEU A 897 -19.13 14.82 29.52
N LYS A 898 -19.04 13.49 29.57
CA LYS A 898 -18.55 12.73 30.72
C LYS A 898 -17.07 12.42 30.54
N TYR A 899 -16.30 12.68 31.58
CA TYR A 899 -14.87 12.44 31.64
C TYR A 899 -14.56 11.25 32.54
N LYS A 900 -13.61 10.40 32.16
CA LYS A 900 -13.30 9.20 32.94
C LYS A 900 -12.29 9.53 34.05
N LYS A 901 -12.60 9.14 35.29
CA LYS A 901 -11.70 9.33 36.45
C LYS A 901 -11.29 8.03 37.15
N ASN A 902 -11.90 6.89 36.81
CA ASN A 902 -11.61 5.61 37.44
C ASN A 902 -11.08 4.60 36.42
N ALA A 903 -10.65 3.45 36.92
CA ALA A 903 -10.34 2.24 36.16
C ALA A 903 -11.03 1.03 36.82
N LYS A 904 -10.88 -0.18 36.26
CA LYS A 904 -11.32 -1.42 36.95
C LYS A 904 -10.56 -1.66 38.25
N GLY A 905 -9.33 -1.13 38.39
CA GLY A 905 -8.49 -1.18 39.59
C GLY A 905 -7.61 -2.44 39.66
N GLY A 906 -6.44 -2.33 40.30
CA GLY A 906 -5.37 -3.35 40.31
C GLY A 906 -4.54 -3.39 39.02
N LEU A 907 -3.35 -3.97 39.09
CA LEU A 907 -2.46 -4.21 37.93
C LEU A 907 -2.83 -5.51 37.20
N LYS A 908 -2.60 -5.55 35.88
CA LYS A 908 -2.88 -6.71 35.00
C LYS A 908 -2.04 -7.96 35.35
N HIS A 909 -0.81 -7.76 35.83
CA HIS A 909 0.07 -8.81 36.35
C HIS A 909 0.14 -8.72 37.88
N THR A 910 -0.72 -9.45 38.59
CA THR A 910 -0.63 -9.56 40.05
C THR A 910 0.41 -10.60 40.42
N ILE A 911 1.45 -10.19 41.13
CA ILE A 911 2.26 -11.14 41.91
C ILE A 911 1.41 -11.47 43.14
N ASP A 912 0.83 -12.67 43.21
CA ASP A 912 0.35 -13.16 44.50
C ASP A 912 1.58 -13.48 45.33
N LEU A 913 1.86 -12.58 46.28
CA LEU A 913 2.85 -12.78 47.33
C LEU A 913 2.28 -13.78 48.35
N ASP A 914 2.03 -15.01 47.92
CA ASP A 914 1.64 -16.13 48.77
C ASP A 914 2.88 -16.87 49.25
N ASP A 915 3.70 -16.15 50.02
CA ASP A 915 4.60 -16.72 51.01
C ASP A 915 4.73 -15.72 52.18
N ILE A 916 3.85 -15.92 53.17
CA ILE A 916 3.98 -15.53 54.58
C ILE A 916 4.58 -14.12 54.83
N LYS A 917 3.78 -13.04 54.67
CA LYS A 917 3.93 -11.79 55.47
C LYS A 917 2.80 -10.75 55.35
N TYR A 918 1.95 -10.78 54.31
CA TYR A 918 0.96 -9.71 54.04
C TYR A 918 -0.46 -10.23 53.74
N ASN A 919 -1.07 -10.97 54.66
CA ASN A 919 -2.47 -11.41 54.51
C ASN A 919 -3.47 -10.22 54.65
N ASP A 920 -4.75 -10.46 54.35
CA ASP A 920 -5.82 -9.46 54.42
C ASP A 920 -5.86 -8.73 55.79
N PHE A 921 -5.62 -9.45 56.89
CA PHE A 921 -5.62 -8.90 58.25
C PHE A 921 -4.37 -8.06 58.57
N PHE A 922 -3.22 -8.39 57.98
CA PHE A 922 -2.02 -7.58 58.07
C PHE A 922 -2.22 -6.24 57.36
N LEU A 923 -2.81 -6.23 56.17
CA LEU A 923 -3.13 -4.98 55.45
C LEU A 923 -4.16 -4.14 56.21
N GLN A 924 -5.12 -4.79 56.86
CA GLN A 924 -6.06 -4.11 57.75
C GLN A 924 -5.34 -3.48 58.96
N PHE A 925 -4.40 -4.19 59.58
CA PHE A 925 -3.59 -3.67 60.67
C PHE A 925 -2.66 -2.54 60.22
N LEU A 926 -2.03 -2.66 59.05
CA LEU A 926 -1.21 -1.62 58.43
C LEU A 926 -1.99 -0.32 58.25
N GLY A 927 -3.21 -0.39 57.72
CA GLY A 927 -4.06 0.79 57.58
C GLY A 927 -4.41 1.45 58.92
N ILE A 928 -4.74 0.64 59.94
CA ILE A 928 -5.03 1.16 61.28
C ILE A 928 -3.77 1.79 61.90
N PHE A 929 -2.60 1.14 61.78
CA PHE A 929 -1.33 1.65 62.28
C PHE A 929 -0.99 3.00 61.62
N MET A 930 -1.13 3.11 60.30
CA MET A 930 -0.84 4.35 59.58
C MET A 930 -1.72 5.51 60.04
N SER A 931 -2.94 5.23 60.51
CA SER A 931 -3.80 6.26 61.10
C SER A 931 -3.51 6.56 62.58
N GLU A 932 -3.57 5.55 63.45
CA GLU A 932 -3.71 5.70 64.91
C GLU A 932 -2.50 5.14 65.68
N GLY A 933 -1.45 4.68 64.97
CA GLY A 933 -0.33 3.92 65.53
C GLY A 933 1.02 4.63 65.48
N TRP A 934 1.90 4.24 66.41
CA TRP A 934 3.33 4.56 66.42
C TRP A 934 4.13 3.46 67.12
N CYS A 935 5.45 3.48 66.98
CA CYS A 935 6.35 2.57 67.69
C CYS A 935 7.10 3.31 68.79
N CYS A 936 7.15 2.72 69.99
CA CYS A 936 7.95 3.23 71.11
C CYS A 936 8.39 2.05 71.99
N GLY A 937 9.63 2.09 72.50
CA GLY A 937 10.14 1.10 73.47
C GLY A 937 10.14 -0.36 72.98
N GLY A 938 10.22 -0.60 71.65
CA GLY A 938 10.17 -1.95 71.09
C GLY A 938 8.78 -2.58 71.02
N CYS A 939 7.71 -1.79 71.18
CA CYS A 939 6.33 -2.20 70.95
C CYS A 939 5.65 -1.30 69.88
N ILE A 940 4.64 -1.85 69.21
CA ILE A 940 3.68 -1.09 68.40
C ILE A 940 2.55 -0.65 69.32
N ILE A 941 2.21 0.64 69.29
CA ILE A 941 1.15 1.24 70.10
C ILE A 941 0.08 1.77 69.15
N ILE A 942 -1.17 1.35 69.35
CA ILE A 942 -2.34 1.91 68.66
C ILE A 942 -3.23 2.57 69.71
N SER A 943 -3.49 3.86 69.54
CA SER A 943 -4.32 4.65 70.45
C SER A 943 -5.62 5.03 69.76
N SER A 944 -6.72 4.32 70.04
CA SER A 944 -8.01 4.73 69.49
C SER A 944 -9.18 4.42 70.42
N CYS A 945 -10.01 5.43 70.64
CA CYS A 945 -11.28 5.32 71.34
C CYS A 945 -12.45 4.88 70.43
N LYS A 946 -12.24 4.76 69.11
CA LYS A 946 -13.28 4.46 68.12
C LYS A 946 -13.68 2.98 68.15
N ASP A 947 -14.96 2.69 68.38
CA ASP A 947 -15.46 1.30 68.50
C ASP A 947 -15.26 0.45 67.24
N ARG A 948 -15.31 1.08 66.06
CA ARG A 948 -15.03 0.41 64.78
C ARG A 948 -13.59 -0.13 64.70
N ILE A 949 -12.62 0.57 65.28
CA ILE A 949 -11.22 0.15 65.30
C ILE A 949 -11.02 -0.93 66.36
N LYS A 950 -11.62 -0.77 67.55
CA LYS A 950 -11.58 -1.79 68.62
C LYS A 950 -12.10 -3.15 68.14
N LYS A 951 -13.22 -3.18 67.41
CA LYS A 951 -13.78 -4.40 66.81
C LYS A 951 -12.83 -5.05 65.80
N GLN A 952 -12.15 -4.24 64.98
CA GLN A 952 -11.17 -4.74 64.00
C GLN A 952 -9.92 -5.31 64.67
N LEU A 953 -9.38 -4.64 65.70
CA LEU A 953 -8.19 -5.11 66.42
C LEU A 953 -8.41 -6.46 67.13
N LEU A 954 -9.58 -6.68 67.73
CA LEU A 954 -9.95 -7.97 68.34
C LEU A 954 -9.99 -9.13 67.33
N VAL A 955 -10.40 -8.86 66.08
CA VAL A 955 -10.41 -9.86 65.01
C VAL A 955 -8.99 -10.12 64.52
N ILE A 956 -8.19 -9.06 64.36
CA ILE A 956 -6.79 -9.15 63.93
C ILE A 956 -5.94 -9.94 64.92
N GLU A 957 -6.09 -9.68 66.23
CA GLU A 957 -5.42 -10.39 67.32
C GLU A 957 -5.56 -11.92 67.15
N ARG A 958 -6.80 -12.40 66.98
CA ARG A 958 -7.10 -13.83 66.81
C ARG A 958 -6.59 -14.41 65.50
N LYS A 959 -6.65 -13.63 64.41
CA LYS A 959 -6.33 -14.12 63.05
C LYS A 959 -4.85 -14.07 62.70
N LEU A 960 -4.10 -13.14 63.27
CA LEU A 960 -2.64 -13.03 63.09
C LEU A 960 -1.85 -13.78 64.17
N ASN A 961 -2.52 -14.32 65.19
CA ASN A 961 -1.89 -14.96 66.36
C ASN A 961 -0.87 -14.03 67.06
N TRP A 962 -1.22 -12.75 67.15
CA TRP A 962 -0.43 -11.71 67.80
C TRP A 962 -0.99 -11.44 69.19
N ASN A 963 -0.13 -11.15 70.17
CA ASN A 963 -0.57 -10.86 71.53
C ASN A 963 -0.75 -9.34 71.72
N PHE A 964 -1.98 -8.91 72.05
CA PHE A 964 -2.29 -7.51 72.29
C PHE A 964 -2.49 -7.30 73.80
N ASN A 965 -1.71 -6.39 74.39
CA ASN A 965 -1.95 -5.93 75.76
C ASN A 965 -2.80 -4.66 75.70
N LYS A 966 -3.95 -4.64 76.39
CA LYS A 966 -4.83 -3.48 76.45
C LYS A 966 -4.62 -2.71 77.76
N SER A 967 -4.40 -1.41 77.64
CA SER A 967 -4.33 -0.49 78.79
C SER A 967 -5.69 0.15 79.09
N THR A 968 -5.87 0.64 80.31
CA THR A 968 -7.02 1.43 80.78
C THR A 968 -7.25 2.68 79.94
N ASP A 969 -6.21 3.24 79.31
CA ASP A 969 -6.25 4.51 78.59
C ASP A 969 -6.57 4.36 77.09
N HIS A 970 -7.33 3.31 76.72
CA HIS A 970 -7.72 3.00 75.33
C HIS A 970 -6.54 2.76 74.35
N LYS A 971 -5.35 2.42 74.88
CA LYS A 971 -4.17 2.05 74.10
C LYS A 971 -4.02 0.53 74.00
N TRP A 972 -3.64 0.07 72.82
CA TRP A 972 -3.33 -1.33 72.51
C TRP A 972 -1.84 -1.46 72.21
N TYR A 973 -1.18 -2.40 72.88
CA TYR A 973 0.25 -2.63 72.78
C TYR A 973 0.52 -4.00 72.16
N VAL A 974 1.30 -4.04 71.08
CA VAL A 974 1.84 -5.27 70.51
C VAL A 974 3.33 -5.31 70.82
N CYS A 975 3.74 -6.20 71.73
CA CYS A 975 5.09 -6.23 72.30
C CYS A 975 5.87 -7.50 71.94
N LYS A 976 7.21 -7.42 72.02
CA LYS A 976 8.12 -8.57 71.87
C LYS A 976 7.89 -9.60 72.98
N LYS A 977 7.29 -10.74 72.67
CA LYS A 977 7.48 -12.00 73.42
C LYS A 977 8.22 -12.99 72.51
N ARG A 978 9.04 -13.89 73.08
CA ARG A 978 9.82 -14.91 72.34
C ARG A 978 8.91 -15.65 71.33
N GLY A 979 9.06 -15.32 70.05
CA GLY A 979 8.19 -15.73 68.93
C GLY A 979 8.45 -14.86 67.68
N PRO A 980 7.82 -15.12 66.52
CA PRO A 980 8.16 -14.53 65.20
C PRO A 980 7.83 -13.03 65.04
N ASN A 981 7.60 -12.30 66.13
CA ASN A 981 7.08 -10.92 66.12
C ASN A 981 8.17 -9.82 65.99
N ASN A 982 9.47 -10.18 66.05
CA ASN A 982 10.54 -9.17 65.98
C ASN A 982 10.60 -8.48 64.61
N GLU A 983 10.49 -9.25 63.52
CA GLU A 983 10.56 -8.71 62.15
C GLU A 983 9.38 -7.78 61.81
N VAL A 984 8.20 -8.04 62.39
CA VAL A 984 7.00 -7.20 62.21
C VAL A 984 7.17 -5.86 62.92
N ILE A 985 7.72 -5.85 64.14
CA ILE A 985 7.94 -4.62 64.91
C ILE A 985 9.01 -3.78 64.20
N ASP A 986 10.07 -4.39 63.68
CA ASP A 986 11.09 -3.68 62.90
C ASP A 986 10.52 -3.08 61.61
N PHE A 987 9.61 -3.79 60.92
CA PHE A 987 8.87 -3.26 59.77
C PHE A 987 8.05 -2.01 60.13
N PHE A 988 7.24 -2.05 61.20
CA PHE A 988 6.41 -0.91 61.61
C PHE A 988 7.21 0.24 62.22
N LYS A 989 8.37 -0.05 62.81
CA LYS A 989 9.30 0.98 63.31
C LYS A 989 9.78 1.88 62.16
N ASN A 990 10.07 1.30 60.99
CA ASN A 990 10.45 2.06 59.79
C ASN A 990 9.31 2.95 59.25
N LEU A 991 8.05 2.65 59.59
CA LEU A 991 6.88 3.45 59.22
C LEU A 991 6.51 4.51 60.28
N SER A 992 7.10 4.46 61.47
CA SER A 992 6.82 5.35 62.60
C SER A 992 7.67 6.65 62.57
N ILE A 993 7.63 7.37 61.44
CA ILE A 993 8.51 8.53 61.13
C ILE A 993 7.87 9.91 61.38
N GLY A 994 6.79 9.96 62.16
CA GLY A 994 6.05 11.18 62.49
C GLY A 994 4.97 11.55 61.46
N ALA A 995 3.95 12.31 61.89
CA ALA A 995 2.72 12.53 61.12
C ALA A 995 2.92 13.21 59.75
N ILE A 996 3.90 14.12 59.65
CA ILE A 996 4.19 14.90 58.42
C ILE A 996 4.92 14.04 57.37
N ASN A 997 5.68 13.03 57.82
CA ASN A 997 6.52 12.21 56.93
C ASN A 997 5.89 10.85 56.57
N LYS A 998 4.66 10.58 57.02
CA LYS A 998 3.97 9.29 56.74
C LYS A 998 3.88 9.03 55.24
N SER A 999 4.10 7.78 54.84
CA SER A 999 3.91 7.29 53.46
C SER A 999 3.50 5.82 53.48
N LEU A 1000 2.86 5.34 52.41
CA LEU A 1000 2.57 3.91 52.26
C LEU A 1000 3.78 3.17 51.66
N PRO A 1001 4.02 1.90 52.03
CA PRO A 1001 5.04 1.09 51.37
C PRO A 1001 4.77 0.88 49.88
N ASN A 1002 5.79 0.96 49.03
CA ASN A 1002 5.65 0.87 47.56
C ASN A 1002 4.99 -0.44 47.08
N TYR A 1003 5.16 -1.56 47.79
CA TYR A 1003 4.56 -2.84 47.41
C TYR A 1003 3.01 -2.79 47.41
N VAL A 1004 2.40 -1.87 48.17
CA VAL A 1004 0.95 -1.71 48.26
C VAL A 1004 0.33 -1.40 46.89
N PHE A 1005 1.05 -0.67 46.03
CA PHE A 1005 0.59 -0.30 44.69
C PHE A 1005 0.78 -1.42 43.66
N LYS A 1006 1.32 -2.57 44.07
CA LYS A 1006 1.42 -3.79 43.26
C LYS A 1006 0.35 -4.84 43.64
N LEU A 1007 -0.48 -4.54 44.64
CA LEU A 1007 -1.51 -5.47 45.13
C LEU A 1007 -2.70 -5.58 44.18
N CYS A 1008 -3.43 -6.70 44.28
CA CYS A 1008 -4.71 -6.84 43.60
C CYS A 1008 -5.76 -5.88 44.19
N LYS A 1009 -6.77 -5.54 43.38
CA LYS A 1009 -7.86 -4.62 43.75
C LYS A 1009 -8.48 -4.92 45.12
N LYS A 1010 -8.75 -6.21 45.41
CA LYS A 1010 -9.36 -6.64 46.68
C LYS A 1010 -8.49 -6.24 47.88
N LYS A 1011 -7.19 -6.51 47.82
CA LYS A 1011 -6.20 -6.18 48.85
C LYS A 1011 -6.06 -4.65 49.01
N CYS A 1012 -6.06 -3.89 47.92
CA CYS A 1012 -6.09 -2.41 47.98
C CYS A 1012 -7.33 -1.86 48.70
N ILE A 1013 -8.52 -2.43 48.44
CA ILE A 1013 -9.77 -2.01 49.08
C ILE A 1013 -9.74 -2.26 50.59
N ILE A 1014 -9.17 -3.39 51.03
CA ILE A 1014 -9.01 -3.72 52.45
C ILE A 1014 -8.16 -2.67 53.16
N LEU A 1015 -6.99 -2.35 52.60
CA LEU A 1015 -6.10 -1.33 53.15
C LEU A 1015 -6.77 0.06 53.16
N LEU A 1016 -7.42 0.46 52.08
CA LEU A 1016 -8.10 1.75 51.98
C LEU A 1016 -9.20 1.90 53.03
N ASN A 1017 -10.02 0.86 53.22
CA ASN A 1017 -11.09 0.88 54.22
C ASN A 1017 -10.53 0.93 55.66
N ALA A 1018 -9.37 0.32 55.92
CA ALA A 1018 -8.70 0.40 57.22
C ALA A 1018 -8.12 1.80 57.49
N LEU A 1019 -7.52 2.45 56.50
CA LEU A 1019 -7.07 3.85 56.61
C LEU A 1019 -8.25 4.79 56.92
N ILE A 1020 -9.39 4.59 56.25
CA ILE A 1020 -10.62 5.38 56.47
C ILE A 1020 -11.25 5.06 57.85
N SER A 1021 -11.12 3.85 58.38
CA SER A 1021 -11.66 3.54 59.72
C SER A 1021 -10.88 4.25 60.83
N GLY A 1022 -9.62 4.57 60.59
CA GLY A 1022 -8.80 5.50 61.37
C GLY A 1022 -9.24 6.95 61.23
N ASP A 1023 -8.46 7.73 60.47
CA ASP A 1023 -8.60 9.19 60.32
C ASP A 1023 -9.67 9.60 59.31
N GLY A 1024 -10.46 8.65 58.80
CA GLY A 1024 -11.50 8.93 57.83
C GLY A 1024 -12.84 9.35 58.46
N HIS A 1025 -13.50 10.28 57.78
CA HIS A 1025 -14.86 10.73 58.07
C HIS A 1025 -15.78 10.41 56.89
N ILE A 1026 -17.02 9.99 57.16
CA ILE A 1026 -18.04 9.74 56.14
C ILE A 1026 -19.07 10.87 56.23
N SER A 1027 -19.20 11.66 55.16
CA SER A 1027 -20.23 12.70 55.05
C SER A 1027 -20.97 12.53 53.74
N HIS A 1028 -22.31 12.47 53.78
CA HIS A 1028 -23.18 12.35 52.59
C HIS A 1028 -22.78 11.22 51.62
N GLY A 1029 -22.31 10.09 52.13
CA GLY A 1029 -21.87 8.94 51.33
C GLY A 1029 -20.51 9.10 50.63
N CYS A 1030 -19.78 10.20 50.87
CA CYS A 1030 -18.41 10.40 50.44
C CYS A 1030 -17.45 10.07 51.59
N HIS A 1031 -16.48 9.20 51.34
CA HIS A 1031 -15.39 8.95 52.29
C HIS A 1031 -14.35 10.04 52.15
N ARG A 1032 -13.94 10.64 53.26
CA ARG A 1032 -12.90 11.66 53.30
C ARG A 1032 -11.81 11.22 54.27
N TYR A 1033 -10.56 11.52 53.93
CA TYR A 1033 -9.39 11.22 54.75
C TYR A 1033 -8.57 12.49 54.91
N SER A 1034 -8.16 12.80 56.15
CA SER A 1034 -7.34 13.97 56.45
C SER A 1034 -5.93 13.57 56.86
N THR A 1035 -4.92 14.26 56.35
CA THR A 1035 -3.51 14.03 56.72
C THR A 1035 -2.69 15.31 56.61
N SER A 1036 -1.65 15.44 57.43
CA SER A 1036 -0.65 16.51 57.29
C SER A 1036 0.55 16.10 56.41
N SER A 1037 0.61 14.84 55.96
CA SER A 1037 1.66 14.37 55.05
C SER A 1037 1.26 14.60 53.58
N THR A 1038 2.12 15.30 52.85
CA THR A 1038 1.99 15.48 51.39
C THR A 1038 2.16 14.16 50.65
N LYS A 1039 3.11 13.31 51.08
CA LYS A 1039 3.35 12.00 50.48
C LYS A 1039 2.19 11.04 50.73
N LEU A 1040 1.64 11.00 51.94
CA LEU A 1040 0.47 10.16 52.24
C LEU A 1040 -0.77 10.62 51.47
N LYS A 1041 -0.95 11.93 51.27
CA LYS A 1041 -2.01 12.48 50.41
C LYS A 1041 -1.89 11.94 48.99
N ASP A 1042 -0.68 11.95 48.43
CA ASP A 1042 -0.38 11.43 47.10
C ASP A 1042 -0.62 9.91 47.01
N ASP A 1043 -0.11 9.16 47.98
CA ASP A 1043 -0.28 7.72 48.11
C ASP A 1043 -1.76 7.32 48.22
N MET A 1044 -2.57 8.11 48.94
CA MET A 1044 -4.02 7.91 49.06
C MET A 1044 -4.75 8.12 47.74
N GLN A 1045 -4.34 9.08 46.90
CA GLN A 1045 -4.93 9.27 45.58
C GLN A 1045 -4.60 8.10 44.64
N THR A 1046 -3.36 7.61 44.68
CA THR A 1046 -2.91 6.43 43.95
C THR A 1046 -3.67 5.17 44.40
N LEU A 1047 -3.77 4.93 45.71
CA LEU A 1047 -4.50 3.80 46.28
C LEU A 1047 -5.99 3.84 45.91
N ALA A 1048 -6.61 5.02 45.85
CA ALA A 1048 -8.00 5.16 45.42
C ALA A 1048 -8.19 4.73 43.96
N LEU A 1049 -7.28 5.10 43.04
CA LEU A 1049 -7.31 4.66 41.64
C LEU A 1049 -7.17 3.14 41.53
N HIS A 1050 -6.21 2.56 42.27
CA HIS A 1050 -6.00 1.10 42.31
C HIS A 1050 -7.18 0.33 42.91
N CYS A 1051 -7.97 0.95 43.78
CA CYS A 1051 -9.27 0.41 44.23
C CYS A 1051 -10.38 0.49 43.16
N GLY A 1052 -10.16 1.20 42.05
CA GLY A 1052 -11.16 1.50 41.02
C GLY A 1052 -12.08 2.68 41.39
N PHE A 1053 -11.65 3.56 42.29
CA PHE A 1053 -12.36 4.78 42.69
C PHE A 1053 -11.66 6.03 42.14
N SER A 1054 -12.38 7.14 42.08
CA SER A 1054 -11.80 8.46 41.79
C SER A 1054 -11.49 9.21 43.09
N SER A 1055 -10.57 10.17 43.05
CA SER A 1055 -10.20 10.95 44.23
C SER A 1055 -9.84 12.40 43.90
N ASN A 1056 -10.09 13.30 44.85
CA ASN A 1056 -9.66 14.69 44.80
C ASN A 1056 -8.96 15.06 46.10
N ALA A 1057 -7.88 15.83 46.03
CA ALA A 1057 -7.18 16.38 47.18
C ALA A 1057 -7.33 17.92 47.22
N SER A 1058 -7.52 18.47 48.41
CA SER A 1058 -7.62 19.92 48.65
C SER A 1058 -7.04 20.26 50.01
N ILE A 1059 -6.67 21.51 50.25
CA ILE A 1059 -6.17 21.95 51.56
C ILE A 1059 -7.35 22.10 52.51
N PHE A 1060 -7.30 21.40 53.65
CA PHE A 1060 -8.29 21.49 54.73
C PHE A 1060 -7.99 22.64 55.70
N LYS A 1061 -6.74 22.72 56.17
CA LYS A 1061 -6.24 23.80 57.04
C LYS A 1061 -4.84 24.18 56.60
N LYS A 1062 -4.60 25.47 56.38
CA LYS A 1062 -3.27 25.98 56.01
C LYS A 1062 -2.35 26.03 57.23
N LYS A 1063 -1.06 25.87 57.01
CA LYS A 1063 -0.01 26.15 58.00
C LYS A 1063 -0.23 27.55 58.60
N GLY A 1064 -0.14 27.66 59.93
CA GLY A 1064 -0.40 28.89 60.68
C GLY A 1064 -1.84 29.08 61.15
N THR A 1065 -2.78 28.20 60.79
CA THR A 1065 -4.15 28.26 61.33
C THR A 1065 -4.13 27.96 62.84
N GLU A 1066 -4.69 28.84 63.66
CA GLU A 1066 -4.85 28.65 65.10
C GLU A 1066 -5.98 27.65 65.40
N TYR A 1067 -5.78 26.82 66.42
CA TYR A 1067 -6.80 25.92 66.95
C TYR A 1067 -6.76 25.88 68.48
N SER A 1068 -7.93 25.80 69.09
CA SER A 1068 -8.09 25.75 70.54
C SER A 1068 -8.31 24.32 71.01
N ILE A 1069 -7.51 23.84 71.97
CA ILE A 1069 -7.76 22.61 72.72
C ILE A 1069 -8.39 22.97 74.06
N LYS A 1070 -9.61 22.47 74.33
CA LYS A 1070 -10.23 22.52 75.66
C LYS A 1070 -9.79 21.30 76.47
N SER A 1071 -9.15 21.54 77.62
CA SER A 1071 -8.85 20.47 78.58
C SER A 1071 -10.07 20.21 79.46
N ASN A 1072 -10.54 18.96 79.50
CA ASN A 1072 -11.69 18.55 80.35
C ASN A 1072 -11.37 18.52 81.85
N ILE A 1073 -10.11 18.65 82.25
CA ILE A 1073 -9.70 18.50 83.66
C ILE A 1073 -9.67 19.86 84.37
N ASN A 1074 -9.38 20.97 83.67
CA ASN A 1074 -9.20 22.30 84.29
C ASN A 1074 -9.87 23.47 83.52
N ASN A 1075 -10.73 23.20 82.51
CA ASN A 1075 -11.41 24.22 81.69
C ASN A 1075 -10.49 25.28 81.01
N ARG A 1076 -9.17 25.05 80.97
CA ARG A 1076 -8.19 25.90 80.28
C ARG A 1076 -8.27 25.66 78.78
N ILE A 1077 -8.31 26.75 78.02
CA ILE A 1077 -8.21 26.76 76.57
C ILE A 1077 -6.74 27.00 76.21
N SER A 1078 -6.06 26.00 75.66
CA SER A 1078 -4.74 26.19 75.06
C SER A 1078 -4.89 26.43 73.56
N VAL A 1079 -4.27 27.50 73.06
CA VAL A 1079 -4.23 27.83 71.64
C VAL A 1079 -2.94 27.26 71.05
N GLY A 1080 -3.06 26.45 70.00
CA GLY A 1080 -1.94 25.94 69.23
C GLY A 1080 -2.03 26.39 67.77
N THR A 1081 -0.91 26.43 67.07
CA THR A 1081 -0.83 26.73 65.64
C THR A 1081 -0.49 25.48 64.85
N ILE A 1082 -1.09 25.33 63.66
CA ILE A 1082 -0.81 24.19 62.78
C ILE A 1082 0.54 24.39 62.08
N ASN A 1083 1.45 23.43 62.25
CA ASN A 1083 2.83 23.53 61.75
C ASN A 1083 3.04 23.15 60.28
N ALA A 1084 2.05 22.52 59.63
CA ALA A 1084 2.10 22.09 58.23
C ALA A 1084 0.70 22.05 57.60
N ASP A 1085 0.60 22.20 56.28
CA ASP A 1085 -0.69 22.11 55.59
C ASP A 1085 -1.37 20.76 55.85
N SER A 1086 -2.63 20.82 56.29
CA SER A 1086 -3.48 19.66 56.44
C SER A 1086 -4.30 19.48 55.17
N TRP A 1087 -4.23 18.29 54.58
CA TRP A 1087 -4.90 17.91 53.34
C TRP A 1087 -6.19 17.17 53.61
N TYR A 1088 -7.15 17.38 52.72
CA TYR A 1088 -8.41 16.65 52.63
C TYR A 1088 -8.47 15.85 51.33
N ILE A 1089 -8.53 14.54 51.43
CA ILE A 1089 -8.66 13.63 50.29
C ILE A 1089 -10.09 13.09 50.27
N SER A 1090 -10.86 13.46 49.25
CA SER A 1090 -12.21 12.97 49.00
C SER A 1090 -12.16 11.76 48.07
N ILE A 1091 -12.60 10.61 48.55
CA ILE A 1091 -12.67 9.34 47.80
C ILE A 1091 -14.09 9.20 47.26
N LEU A 1092 -14.21 9.34 45.94
CA LEU A 1092 -15.46 9.44 45.21
C LEU A 1092 -15.85 8.05 44.67
N LYS A 1093 -16.55 7.26 45.48
CA LYS A 1093 -16.99 5.90 45.08
C LYS A 1093 -18.11 5.92 44.03
N ARG A 1094 -18.97 6.94 44.05
CA ARG A 1094 -20.14 7.08 43.16
C ARG A 1094 -19.87 7.93 41.91
N ILE A 1095 -19.03 8.96 42.03
CA ILE A 1095 -18.78 9.95 40.97
C ILE A 1095 -17.52 9.53 40.18
N LYS A 1096 -17.69 8.51 39.35
CA LYS A 1096 -16.63 7.92 38.51
C LYS A 1096 -16.46 8.64 37.17
N GLU A 1097 -17.55 9.24 36.69
CA GLU A 1097 -17.67 9.83 35.36
C GLU A 1097 -18.38 11.19 35.46
N PRO A 1098 -17.75 12.22 36.04
CA PRO A 1098 -18.37 13.54 36.18
C PRO A 1098 -18.78 14.11 34.82
N LEU A 1099 -20.00 14.65 34.78
CA LEU A 1099 -20.55 15.36 33.63
C LEU A 1099 -20.15 16.83 33.71
N VAL A 1100 -19.39 17.31 32.74
CA VAL A 1100 -19.05 18.73 32.57
C VAL A 1100 -20.15 19.40 31.75
N ASN A 1101 -20.39 20.69 32.01
CA ASN A 1101 -21.43 21.51 31.39
C ASN A 1101 -22.87 21.01 31.65
N SER A 1102 -23.12 20.42 32.82
CA SER A 1102 -24.40 19.78 33.13
C SER A 1102 -25.60 20.75 33.16
N TYR A 1103 -25.51 21.84 33.93
CA TYR A 1103 -26.56 22.84 34.14
C TYR A 1103 -26.13 24.28 33.85
N LYS A 1104 -24.81 24.52 33.82
CA LYS A 1104 -24.16 25.78 33.46
C LYS A 1104 -22.90 25.49 32.68
N ILE A 1105 -22.41 26.44 31.91
CA ILE A 1105 -21.11 26.35 31.24
C ILE A 1105 -20.01 26.40 32.33
N GLN A 1106 -19.09 25.43 32.27
CA GLN A 1106 -18.04 25.19 33.26
C GLN A 1106 -16.64 25.06 32.63
N ASP A 1107 -16.57 25.07 31.30
CA ASP A 1107 -15.36 25.22 30.52
C ASP A 1107 -15.25 26.63 29.95
N LYS A 1108 -14.03 27.09 29.69
CA LYS A 1108 -13.75 28.41 29.10
C LYS A 1108 -12.49 28.38 28.27
N LEU A 1109 -12.34 29.41 27.44
CA LEU A 1109 -11.11 29.69 26.71
C LEU A 1109 -10.25 30.67 27.52
N ILE A 1110 -8.95 30.41 27.57
CA ILE A 1110 -7.96 31.37 28.05
C ILE A 1110 -7.26 31.91 26.81
N GLU A 1111 -7.52 33.18 26.51
CA GLU A 1111 -6.88 33.88 25.41
C GLU A 1111 -5.51 34.41 25.83
N ASN A 1112 -4.58 34.51 24.88
CA ASN A 1112 -3.24 35.09 25.07
C ASN A 1112 -2.37 34.38 26.14
N PHE A 1113 -2.46 33.05 26.26
CA PHE A 1113 -1.56 32.31 27.12
C PHE A 1113 -0.13 32.33 26.55
N SER A 1114 0.83 32.74 27.37
CA SER A 1114 2.26 32.66 27.06
C SER A 1114 2.98 31.87 28.15
N GLY A 1115 3.57 30.74 27.78
CA GLY A 1115 4.19 29.80 28.73
C GLY A 1115 4.43 28.42 28.14
N LYS A 1116 5.11 27.55 28.88
CA LYS A 1116 5.41 26.19 28.39
C LYS A 1116 4.27 25.20 28.64
N VAL A 1117 4.09 24.32 27.67
CA VAL A 1117 3.13 23.21 27.69
C VAL A 1117 3.87 21.89 27.45
N TYR A 1118 3.38 20.79 28.02
CA TYR A 1118 4.03 19.49 28.08
C TYR A 1118 3.08 18.34 27.70
N CYS A 1119 3.60 17.27 27.11
CA CYS A 1119 2.86 16.05 26.84
C CYS A 1119 3.75 14.80 26.82
N LEU A 1120 3.12 13.64 26.88
CA LEU A 1120 3.72 12.32 26.90
C LEU A 1120 3.06 11.42 25.85
N THR A 1121 3.85 10.61 25.15
CA THR A 1121 3.34 9.61 24.20
C THR A 1121 3.41 8.22 24.82
N THR A 1122 2.24 7.64 25.13
CA THR A 1122 2.09 6.29 25.70
C THR A 1122 1.51 5.31 24.67
N LYS A 1123 1.77 4.00 24.81
CA LYS A 1123 1.30 2.99 23.85
C LYS A 1123 -0.21 2.85 23.86
N THR A 1124 -0.85 3.04 25.02
CA THR A 1124 -2.32 3.00 25.12
C THR A 1124 -2.99 4.30 24.71
N GLY A 1125 -2.21 5.36 24.44
CA GLY A 1125 -2.71 6.70 24.14
C GLY A 1125 -3.37 7.42 25.33
N LEU A 1126 -3.31 6.86 26.53
CA LEU A 1126 -3.87 7.44 27.76
C LEU A 1126 -2.81 7.50 28.86
N PHE A 1127 -2.83 8.56 29.67
CA PHE A 1127 -2.08 8.64 30.92
C PHE A 1127 -2.87 9.39 31.99
N TYR A 1128 -2.59 9.06 33.25
CA TYR A 1128 -3.33 9.61 34.39
C TYR A 1128 -2.70 10.90 34.90
N VAL A 1129 -3.50 11.98 34.91
CA VAL A 1129 -3.04 13.31 35.31
C VAL A 1129 -3.84 13.88 36.46
N ARG A 1130 -3.27 14.87 37.13
CA ARG A 1130 -4.00 15.75 38.05
C ARG A 1130 -3.53 17.19 37.91
N ARG A 1131 -4.47 18.12 38.14
CA ARG A 1131 -4.23 19.55 38.29
C ARG A 1131 -5.05 20.05 39.48
N HIS A 1132 -4.47 20.92 40.31
CA HIS A 1132 -5.10 21.39 41.56
C HIS A 1132 -5.64 20.25 42.46
N GLY A 1133 -4.95 19.10 42.48
CA GLY A 1133 -5.34 17.92 43.25
C GLY A 1133 -6.54 17.13 42.69
N LYS A 1134 -7.10 17.49 41.54
CA LYS A 1134 -8.23 16.81 40.88
C LYS A 1134 -7.71 15.89 39.77
N THR A 1135 -7.97 14.59 39.87
CA THR A 1135 -7.43 13.59 38.93
C THR A 1135 -8.35 13.30 37.74
N VAL A 1136 -7.81 12.92 36.58
CA VAL A 1136 -8.58 12.51 35.39
C VAL A 1136 -7.68 11.78 34.39
N TRP A 1137 -8.27 10.92 33.55
CA TRP A 1137 -7.56 10.34 32.41
C TRP A 1137 -7.45 11.36 31.26
N SER A 1138 -6.24 11.59 30.77
CA SER A 1138 -5.95 12.43 29.61
C SER A 1138 -5.43 11.59 28.45
N GLY A 1139 -5.73 12.00 27.22
CA GLY A 1139 -5.08 11.44 26.04
C GLY A 1139 -3.69 12.00 25.81
N ASN A 1140 -2.92 11.31 24.96
CA ASN A 1140 -1.69 11.84 24.37
C ASN A 1140 -1.96 12.70 23.14
N SER A 1141 -1.00 13.56 22.81
CA SER A 1141 -1.03 14.36 21.59
C SER A 1141 -0.68 13.49 20.40
N SER A 1142 -1.51 13.47 19.35
CA SER A 1142 -1.18 12.74 18.12
C SER A 1142 -0.24 13.59 17.27
N ARG A 1143 0.99 13.11 17.01
CA ARG A 1143 1.97 13.82 16.17
C ARG A 1143 1.62 13.86 14.68
N HIS A 1144 0.58 13.17 14.22
CA HIS A 1144 0.18 13.18 12.82
C HIS A 1144 -1.32 13.01 12.61
N GLY A 1145 -1.90 13.94 11.83
CA GLY A 1145 -3.05 13.62 10.99
C GLY A 1145 -2.62 12.63 9.90
N LYS A 1146 -2.61 11.33 10.21
CA LYS A 1146 -2.77 10.16 9.33
C LYS A 1146 -2.26 8.88 10.03
N GLN A 1147 -3.14 8.27 10.79
CA GLN A 1147 -3.37 6.82 10.76
C GLN A 1147 -4.79 6.62 11.27
N LYS A 1148 -5.72 6.31 10.37
CA LYS A 1148 -6.92 5.59 10.77
C LYS A 1148 -6.40 4.24 11.25
N GLU A 1149 -6.46 4.01 12.55
CA GLU A 1149 -6.26 2.69 13.16
C GLU A 1149 -7.33 1.74 12.60
N ASP A 1150 -6.89 0.54 12.24
CA ASP A 1150 -7.71 -0.62 11.87
C ASP A 1150 -8.62 -1.09 13.03
#